data_AF-A0A9L9PY96-F1
#
_entry.id   AF-A0A9L9PY96-F1
#
_cell.length_a   1.000
_cell.length_b   1.000
_cell.length_c   1.000
_cell.angle_alpha   90.00
_cell.angle_beta   90.00
_cell.angle_gamma   90.00
#
_symmetry.space_group_name_H-M   'P 1'
#
loop_
_entity.id
_entity.type
_entity.pdbx_description
1 polymer ?
#
loop_
_entity_poly.entity_id
_entity_poly.type
_entity_poly.pdbx_seq_one_letter_code
_entity_poly.pdbx_strand_id
1 'polypeptide(L)'
;MLEEVFHNLDPDGTMSVEDFFYGLFKNGKSLTPSASTPYRQLKRHLSMQSFDESGRRTTTSSAMTSTIGFRVFSCLDDGMGHASVERILDTWQEEGIENSQEILKALDFSLDGNINLTELTLALENELLVTKNSIHQAALASFKAEIRHLLERVDQVVREKEKLRSDLDKAEKLKSLMASEVDDHHAAIERRNEYNLRKLDEEYKERIAALKNELRKEREQILQQAGKQRLELEQEIEKAKTEENYIRDRLALSLKENSRLENELLENAEKLAEYENLTNKLQRNLENVLAEKFGDLDPSSAEFFLQEERLTQMRNEYERQCRVLQDQVDELQSELEEYRAQGRVLRLPLKNSPSEEVEANSGGIEPEHGLGSEECNPLNMSIEAELVIEQMKEQHHRDICCLRLELEDKVRHYEKQLDETVVSCKKAQENMKQRHENETHTLEKQISDLKNEIAELQGQAAVLKEAHHEATCRHEEEKKQLQVKLEEEKTHLQEKLRLQHEMELKARLTQAQASFEREREGLQSSAWTEEKVRGLTQELEQFHQEQLTSLVEKHTLEKEELRKELLEKHQRELQEGRYESEKLQQENSILRNEITTLNEEDSISNLKLGTLNGSQEEMWQKTETVKQENAAVQKMVENLKKQN
;
A
#
# COMPACT_ATOMS: atom_id res chain seq x y z
N MET A 1 25.26 -26.11 7.01
CA MET A 1 24.65 -25.23 5.97
C MET A 1 25.09 -23.77 6.09
N LEU A 2 25.24 -23.19 7.29
CA LEU A 2 25.77 -21.82 7.44
C LEU A 2 27.31 -21.72 7.37
N GLU A 3 28.04 -22.78 7.72
CA GLU A 3 29.53 -22.76 7.74
C GLU A 3 30.16 -22.66 6.34
N GLU A 4 29.48 -23.10 5.29
CA GLU A 4 29.96 -23.02 3.90
C GLU A 4 29.89 -21.60 3.32
N VAL A 5 28.99 -20.75 3.86
CA VAL A 5 28.83 -19.35 3.40
C VAL A 5 30.03 -18.50 3.81
N PHE A 6 30.72 -18.88 4.90
CA PHE A 6 31.87 -18.14 5.43
C PHE A 6 33.24 -18.59 4.88
N HIS A 7 33.29 -19.63 4.03
CA HIS A 7 34.56 -20.10 3.45
C HIS A 7 35.09 -19.22 2.30
N ASN A 8 34.30 -18.25 1.82
CA ASN A 8 34.65 -17.36 0.71
C ASN A 8 34.83 -15.89 1.15
N LEU A 9 35.19 -15.65 2.41
CA LEU A 9 35.44 -14.30 2.92
C LEU A 9 36.80 -13.78 2.43
N ASP A 10 36.82 -12.52 1.99
CA ASP A 10 38.05 -11.77 1.74
C ASP A 10 38.87 -11.60 3.05
N PRO A 11 40.20 -11.35 2.96
CA PRO A 11 41.11 -11.34 4.11
C PRO A 11 40.72 -10.38 5.26
N ASP A 12 39.85 -9.39 4.98
CA ASP A 12 39.39 -8.37 5.91
C ASP A 12 38.10 -8.74 6.65
N GLY A 13 37.57 -9.96 6.48
CA GLY A 13 36.48 -10.51 7.29
C GLY A 13 35.14 -9.79 7.15
N THR A 14 34.96 -9.00 6.10
CA THR A 14 33.71 -8.29 5.80
C THR A 14 33.05 -8.88 4.55
N MET A 15 31.74 -9.15 4.64
CA MET A 15 30.92 -9.67 3.55
C MET A 15 29.78 -8.71 3.30
N SER A 16 29.56 -8.36 2.03
CA SER A 16 28.41 -7.58 1.61
C SER A 16 27.11 -8.37 1.88
N VAL A 17 26.05 -7.67 2.27
CA VAL A 17 24.72 -8.25 2.49
C VAL A 17 24.22 -8.97 1.23
N GLU A 18 24.60 -8.46 0.06
CA GLU A 18 24.27 -9.03 -1.24
C GLU A 18 24.98 -10.38 -1.47
N ASP A 19 26.26 -10.47 -1.08
CA ASP A 19 27.04 -11.71 -1.17
C ASP A 19 26.58 -12.77 -0.15
N PHE A 20 26.13 -12.32 1.03
CA PHE A 20 25.52 -13.18 2.04
C PHE A 20 24.23 -13.83 1.53
N PHE A 21 23.34 -13.04 0.93
CA PHE A 21 22.12 -13.58 0.32
C PHE A 21 22.45 -14.46 -0.89
N TYR A 22 23.40 -14.07 -1.73
CA TYR A 22 23.82 -14.88 -2.87
C TYR A 22 24.36 -16.25 -2.44
N GLY A 23 25.19 -16.31 -1.39
CA GLY A 23 25.70 -17.56 -0.81
C GLY A 23 24.61 -18.43 -0.17
N LEU A 24 23.60 -17.82 0.45
CA LEU A 24 22.46 -18.53 1.02
C LEU A 24 21.56 -19.15 -0.06
N PHE A 25 21.32 -18.42 -1.16
CA PHE A 25 20.40 -18.85 -2.22
C PHE A 25 21.04 -19.82 -3.22
N LYS A 26 22.38 -19.81 -3.37
CA LYS A 26 23.07 -20.76 -4.26
C LYS A 26 23.16 -22.18 -3.67
N ASN A 27 23.21 -22.30 -2.33
CA ASN A 27 23.33 -23.59 -1.65
C ASN A 27 21.99 -24.15 -1.13
N GLY A 28 20.93 -23.36 -1.15
CA GLY A 28 19.57 -23.80 -0.81
C GLY A 28 18.85 -24.41 -2.00
N LYS A 29 18.59 -25.72 -1.98
CA LYS A 29 17.66 -26.37 -2.93
C LYS A 29 16.32 -25.62 -2.94
N SER A 30 15.87 -25.27 -4.13
CA SER A 30 14.65 -24.50 -4.43
C SER A 30 13.41 -25.03 -3.73
N LEU A 31 12.79 -24.21 -2.87
CA LEU A 31 11.39 -24.33 -2.49
C LEU A 31 10.59 -23.35 -3.35
N THR A 32 9.55 -23.88 -3.98
CA THR A 32 8.64 -23.22 -4.92
C THR A 32 7.94 -21.99 -4.33
N PRO A 33 7.66 -20.95 -5.13
CA PRO A 33 7.03 -19.72 -4.64
C PRO A 33 5.52 -19.88 -4.50
N SER A 34 4.99 -19.58 -3.31
CA SER A 34 3.56 -19.46 -3.05
C SER A 34 3.13 -18.01 -3.25
N ALA A 35 2.23 -17.80 -4.21
CA ALA A 35 1.65 -16.51 -4.53
C ALA A 35 0.45 -16.18 -3.62
N SER A 36 0.27 -14.90 -3.33
CA SER A 36 -0.84 -14.34 -2.55
C SER A 36 -2.17 -14.31 -3.33
N THR A 37 -3.18 -14.97 -2.77
CA THR A 37 -4.65 -14.66 -2.67
C THR A 37 -5.47 -14.25 -3.92
N PRO A 38 -6.66 -14.86 -4.15
CA PRO A 38 -7.85 -14.51 -3.34
C PRO A 38 -8.83 -15.68 -3.11
N TYR A 39 -9.12 -16.03 -1.86
CA TYR A 39 -10.25 -16.91 -1.55
C TYR A 39 -11.01 -16.48 -0.29
N ARG A 40 -11.62 -15.30 -0.37
CA ARG A 40 -12.77 -14.92 0.45
C ARG A 40 -14.05 -15.08 -0.38
N GLN A 41 -14.38 -16.31 -0.79
CA GLN A 41 -15.70 -16.65 -1.32
C GLN A 41 -15.84 -18.17 -1.42
N LEU A 42 -15.94 -18.85 -0.26
CA LEU A 42 -16.67 -20.12 -0.10
C LEU A 42 -16.68 -20.48 1.39
N LYS A 43 -17.54 -19.77 2.13
CA LYS A 43 -17.94 -20.13 3.50
C LYS A 43 -19.44 -19.93 3.66
N ARG A 44 -20.18 -20.93 3.18
CA ARG A 44 -21.60 -21.34 3.39
C ARG A 44 -21.94 -22.12 2.12
N HIS A 45 -22.04 -23.44 2.10
CA HIS A 45 -22.82 -24.29 2.97
C HIS A 45 -22.14 -25.65 3.12
N LEU A 46 -21.75 -26.02 4.35
CA LEU A 46 -21.76 -27.40 4.81
C LEU A 46 -22.25 -27.37 6.26
N SER A 47 -23.57 -27.24 6.40
CA SER A 47 -24.28 -27.79 7.55
C SER A 47 -24.34 -29.29 7.31
N MET A 48 -23.24 -30.00 7.58
CA MET A 48 -23.28 -31.44 7.73
C MET A 48 -23.85 -31.71 9.11
N GLN A 49 -25.16 -31.84 9.14
CA GLN A 49 -25.87 -32.54 10.18
C GLN A 49 -25.32 -33.95 10.21
N SER A 50 -24.62 -34.27 11.29
CA SER A 50 -24.38 -35.63 11.76
C SER A 50 -25.72 -36.36 11.79
N PHE A 51 -25.87 -37.38 10.97
CA PHE A 51 -26.88 -38.39 11.19
C PHE A 51 -26.20 -39.68 11.60
N ASP A 52 -26.54 -40.07 12.82
CA ASP A 52 -26.24 -41.34 13.45
C ASP A 52 -26.60 -42.51 12.54
N GLU A 53 -25.66 -43.44 12.44
CA GLU A 53 -25.81 -44.76 13.04
C GLU A 53 -27.27 -45.22 13.21
N SER A 54 -27.82 -45.88 12.19
CA SER A 54 -28.94 -46.80 12.39
C SER A 54 -28.66 -48.10 11.65
N GLY A 55 -28.24 -49.07 12.45
CA GLY A 55 -28.04 -50.45 12.07
C GLY A 55 -29.15 -51.02 11.19
N ARG A 56 -28.74 -51.65 10.09
CA ARG A 56 -29.35 -52.92 9.71
C ARG A 56 -28.26 -53.96 9.51
N ARG A 57 -28.39 -54.98 10.36
CA ARG A 57 -27.73 -56.27 10.30
C ARG A 57 -27.98 -56.92 8.95
N THR A 58 -26.93 -57.51 8.38
CA THR A 58 -26.93 -58.85 7.76
C THR A 58 -25.46 -59.30 7.71
N THR A 59 -24.92 -59.83 8.81
CA THR A 59 -24.70 -61.28 9.02
C THR A 59 -24.26 -62.04 7.77
N THR A 60 -22.95 -62.22 7.66
CA THR A 60 -22.19 -63.43 7.33
C THR A 60 -22.97 -64.70 6.92
N SER A 61 -22.74 -65.16 5.69
CA SER A 61 -22.63 -66.55 5.20
C SER A 61 -22.50 -66.46 3.67
N SER A 62 -21.61 -67.11 2.93
CA SER A 62 -20.95 -68.39 3.14
C SER A 62 -19.69 -68.42 2.29
N ALA A 63 -18.58 -68.85 2.88
CA ALA A 63 -17.45 -69.40 2.14
C ALA A 63 -17.78 -70.85 1.77
N MET A 64 -17.36 -71.25 0.56
CA MET A 64 -17.37 -72.62 0.03
C MET A 64 -18.74 -73.17 -0.42
N THR A 65 -19.07 -72.91 -1.69
CA THR A 65 -19.65 -73.97 -2.54
C THR A 65 -19.15 -73.75 -3.97
N SER A 66 -18.16 -74.54 -4.37
CA SER A 66 -17.53 -74.52 -5.71
C SER A 66 -18.42 -75.15 -6.78
N THR A 67 -19.71 -74.83 -6.77
CA THR A 67 -20.64 -75.18 -7.85
C THR A 67 -21.73 -74.12 -7.85
N ILE A 68 -21.59 -73.10 -8.70
CA ILE A 68 -22.68 -72.17 -9.02
C ILE A 68 -23.76 -73.03 -9.67
N GLY A 69 -24.71 -73.51 -8.87
CA GLY A 69 -25.97 -74.05 -9.37
C GLY A 69 -26.66 -72.91 -10.12
N PHE A 70 -26.97 -73.14 -11.39
CA PHE A 70 -27.69 -72.19 -12.22
C PHE A 70 -29.06 -71.95 -11.58
N ARG A 71 -29.30 -70.76 -11.02
CA ARG A 71 -30.60 -70.41 -10.41
C ARG A 71 -31.38 -69.56 -11.40
N VAL A 72 -32.21 -70.20 -12.23
CA VAL A 72 -32.95 -69.55 -13.31
C VAL A 72 -34.05 -68.62 -12.79
N PHE A 73 -34.52 -68.84 -11.56
CA PHE A 73 -35.62 -68.10 -10.95
C PHE A 73 -35.17 -67.14 -9.83
N SER A 74 -33.93 -66.65 -9.85
CA SER A 74 -33.45 -65.71 -8.83
C SER A 74 -34.24 -64.40 -8.76
N CYS A 75 -34.97 -64.02 -9.82
CA CYS A 75 -35.88 -62.88 -9.84
C CYS A 75 -37.19 -63.12 -9.05
N LEU A 76 -37.60 -64.38 -8.89
CA LEU A 76 -38.80 -64.79 -8.14
C LEU A 76 -38.49 -65.21 -6.71
N ASP A 77 -37.21 -65.43 -6.41
CA ASP A 77 -36.72 -65.81 -5.09
C ASP A 77 -36.64 -64.58 -4.18
N ASP A 78 -37.49 -64.53 -3.15
CA ASP A 78 -37.46 -63.52 -2.09
C ASP A 78 -36.44 -63.83 -0.98
N GLY A 79 -35.63 -64.89 -1.17
CA GLY A 79 -34.64 -65.40 -0.22
C GLY A 79 -35.11 -66.64 0.53
N MET A 80 -36.35 -67.09 0.35
CA MET A 80 -36.87 -68.33 0.94
C MET A 80 -36.60 -69.57 0.07
N GLY A 81 -36.22 -69.41 -1.20
CA GLY A 81 -36.01 -70.52 -2.15
C GLY A 81 -37.29 -71.10 -2.75
N HIS A 82 -38.45 -70.49 -2.47
CA HIS A 82 -39.75 -70.89 -2.98
C HIS A 82 -40.46 -69.70 -3.62
N ALA A 83 -41.29 -69.96 -4.64
CA ALA A 83 -42.21 -68.98 -5.18
C ALA A 83 -43.62 -69.56 -5.26
N SER A 84 -44.64 -68.70 -5.12
CA SER A 84 -46.02 -69.12 -5.33
C SER A 84 -46.23 -69.53 -6.79
N VAL A 85 -47.04 -70.56 -6.99
CA VAL A 85 -47.37 -71.07 -8.34
C VAL A 85 -47.89 -69.93 -9.24
N GLU A 86 -48.76 -69.07 -8.70
CA GLU A 86 -49.30 -67.91 -9.42
C GLU A 86 -48.20 -67.00 -9.98
N ARG A 87 -47.18 -66.67 -9.17
CA ARG A 87 -46.06 -65.82 -9.63
C ARG A 87 -45.23 -66.47 -10.73
N ILE A 88 -45.02 -67.79 -10.65
CA ILE A 88 -44.28 -68.53 -11.67
C ILE A 88 -45.08 -68.54 -12.99
N LEU A 89 -46.38 -68.80 -12.90
CA LEU A 89 -47.28 -68.79 -14.06
C LEU A 89 -47.34 -67.40 -14.71
N ASP A 90 -47.46 -66.34 -13.92
CA ASP A 90 -47.46 -64.95 -14.39
C ASP A 90 -46.14 -64.63 -15.11
N THR A 91 -45.01 -64.99 -14.50
CA THR A 91 -43.68 -64.75 -15.09
C THR A 91 -43.51 -65.50 -16.40
N TRP A 92 -43.92 -66.77 -16.46
CA TRP A 92 -43.84 -67.57 -17.68
C TRP A 92 -44.78 -67.04 -18.77
N GLN A 93 -45.96 -66.55 -18.40
CA GLN A 93 -46.90 -65.92 -19.32
C GLN A 93 -46.35 -64.61 -19.89
N GLU A 94 -45.70 -63.78 -19.06
CA GLU A 94 -45.01 -62.55 -19.49
C GLU A 94 -43.85 -62.84 -20.46
N GLU A 95 -43.14 -63.96 -20.24
CA GLU A 95 -42.08 -64.46 -21.12
C GLU A 95 -42.62 -65.26 -22.33
N GLY A 96 -43.94 -65.29 -22.54
CA GLY A 96 -44.58 -65.84 -23.74
C GLY A 96 -44.87 -67.36 -23.71
N ILE A 97 -44.88 -68.00 -22.54
CA ILE A 97 -45.17 -69.42 -22.37
C ILE A 97 -46.65 -69.62 -22.02
N GLU A 98 -47.48 -69.89 -23.04
CA GLU A 98 -48.94 -70.04 -22.89
C GLU A 98 -49.37 -71.34 -22.19
N ASN A 99 -48.57 -72.42 -22.30
CA ASN A 99 -48.88 -73.74 -21.72
C ASN A 99 -48.28 -73.94 -20.32
N SER A 100 -48.07 -72.87 -19.57
CA SER A 100 -47.34 -72.86 -18.28
C SER A 100 -47.91 -73.84 -17.23
N GLN A 101 -49.24 -73.97 -17.16
CA GLN A 101 -49.91 -74.93 -16.25
C GLN A 101 -49.72 -76.40 -16.66
N GLU A 102 -49.68 -76.68 -17.97
CA GLU A 102 -49.48 -78.03 -18.49
C GLU A 102 -48.04 -78.49 -18.27
N ILE A 103 -47.08 -77.57 -18.42
CA ILE A 103 -45.66 -77.81 -18.18
C ILE A 103 -45.41 -78.16 -16.71
N LEU A 104 -45.99 -77.41 -15.76
CA LEU A 104 -45.84 -77.73 -14.33
C LEU A 104 -46.42 -79.11 -13.97
N LYS A 105 -47.59 -79.46 -14.53
CA LYS A 105 -48.18 -80.81 -14.35
C LYS A 105 -47.31 -81.91 -14.96
N ALA A 106 -46.72 -81.67 -16.14
CA ALA A 106 -45.86 -82.64 -16.81
C ALA A 106 -44.54 -82.88 -16.05
N LEU A 107 -44.09 -81.90 -15.26
CA LEU A 107 -42.92 -81.97 -14.40
C LEU A 107 -43.25 -82.48 -12.97
N ASP A 108 -44.46 -82.99 -12.75
CA ASP A 108 -44.96 -83.50 -11.46
C ASP A 108 -45.03 -82.46 -10.32
N PHE A 109 -45.19 -81.16 -10.62
CA PHE A 109 -45.41 -80.12 -9.61
C PHE A 109 -46.90 -79.90 -9.32
N SER A 110 -47.23 -79.64 -8.04
CA SER A 110 -48.58 -79.27 -7.63
C SER A 110 -48.91 -77.84 -8.08
N LEU A 111 -50.10 -77.66 -8.66
CA LEU A 111 -50.61 -76.34 -9.04
C LEU A 111 -51.11 -75.50 -7.85
N ASP A 112 -51.18 -76.10 -6.66
CA ASP A 112 -51.61 -75.43 -5.44
C ASP A 112 -50.41 -75.28 -4.50
N GLY A 113 -50.13 -74.04 -4.08
CA GLY A 113 -49.12 -73.72 -3.06
C GLY A 113 -47.84 -73.05 -3.59
N ASN A 114 -46.72 -73.34 -2.94
CA ASN A 114 -45.40 -72.80 -3.26
C ASN A 114 -44.52 -73.89 -3.87
N ILE A 115 -43.85 -73.58 -4.97
CA ILE A 115 -42.90 -74.48 -5.64
C ILE A 115 -41.49 -74.14 -5.19
N ASN A 116 -40.67 -75.16 -4.90
CA ASN A 116 -39.24 -74.98 -4.68
C ASN A 116 -38.56 -74.61 -6.01
N LEU A 117 -37.98 -73.42 -6.07
CA LEU A 117 -37.37 -72.87 -7.30
C LEU A 117 -36.15 -73.67 -7.75
N THR A 118 -35.43 -74.30 -6.80
CA THR A 118 -34.26 -75.13 -7.11
C THR A 118 -34.67 -76.46 -7.73
N GLU A 119 -35.72 -77.10 -7.20
CA GLU A 119 -36.29 -78.32 -7.76
C GLU A 119 -36.92 -78.07 -9.13
N LEU A 120 -37.64 -76.95 -9.30
CA LEU A 120 -38.20 -76.55 -10.60
C LEU A 120 -37.11 -76.30 -11.65
N THR A 121 -36.03 -75.61 -11.26
CA THR A 121 -34.88 -75.41 -12.14
C THR A 121 -34.26 -76.74 -12.55
N LEU A 122 -34.06 -77.67 -11.61
CA LEU A 122 -33.51 -79.00 -11.90
C LEU A 122 -34.43 -79.83 -12.79
N ALA A 123 -35.74 -79.77 -12.59
CA ALA A 123 -36.72 -80.48 -13.40
C ALA A 123 -36.71 -80.01 -14.86
N LEU A 124 -36.69 -78.69 -15.08
CA LEU A 124 -36.56 -78.10 -16.41
C LEU A 124 -35.23 -78.45 -17.08
N GLU A 125 -34.13 -78.38 -16.32
CA GLU A 125 -32.80 -78.76 -16.82
C GLU A 125 -32.73 -80.23 -17.22
N ASN A 126 -33.34 -81.13 -16.43
CA ASN A 126 -33.37 -82.56 -16.71
C ASN A 126 -34.19 -82.86 -17.98
N GLU A 127 -35.34 -82.22 -18.16
CA GLU A 127 -36.12 -82.37 -19.41
C GLU A 127 -35.34 -81.88 -20.63
N LEU A 128 -34.71 -80.70 -20.53
CA LEU A 128 -33.87 -80.16 -21.60
C LEU A 128 -32.68 -81.08 -21.94
N LEU A 129 -32.09 -81.76 -20.95
CA LEU A 129 -31.00 -82.73 -21.15
C LEU A 129 -31.48 -84.07 -21.75
N VAL A 130 -32.73 -84.47 -21.49
CA VAL A 130 -33.33 -85.72 -22.00
C VAL A 130 -33.82 -85.56 -23.44
N THR A 131 -34.10 -84.33 -23.90
CA THR A 131 -34.46 -84.11 -25.31
C THR A 131 -33.34 -84.53 -26.28
N LYS A 132 -33.68 -85.29 -27.33
CA LYS A 132 -32.71 -85.73 -28.37
C LYS A 132 -32.24 -84.61 -29.31
N ASN A 133 -32.50 -83.34 -28.99
CA ASN A 133 -32.20 -82.20 -29.86
C ASN A 133 -30.85 -81.57 -29.49
N SER A 134 -29.80 -81.94 -30.25
CA SER A 134 -28.43 -81.46 -30.04
C SER A 134 -28.27 -79.94 -30.18
N ILE A 135 -29.14 -79.28 -30.94
CA ILE A 135 -29.12 -77.81 -31.11
C ILE A 135 -29.55 -77.12 -29.81
N HIS A 136 -30.62 -77.59 -29.16
CA HIS A 136 -31.07 -77.06 -27.87
C HIS A 136 -30.03 -77.28 -26.77
N GLN A 137 -29.37 -78.45 -26.78
CA GLN A 137 -28.30 -78.76 -25.83
C GLN A 137 -27.09 -77.82 -26.01
N ALA A 138 -26.69 -77.55 -27.26
CA ALA A 138 -25.59 -76.63 -27.56
C ALA A 138 -25.93 -75.17 -27.16
N ALA A 139 -27.17 -74.72 -27.40
CA ALA A 139 -27.65 -73.41 -26.98
C ALA A 139 -27.65 -73.27 -25.45
N LEU A 140 -28.20 -74.25 -24.73
CA LEU A 140 -28.21 -74.26 -23.25
C LEU A 140 -26.78 -74.26 -22.68
N ALA A 141 -25.88 -75.07 -23.23
CA ALA A 141 -24.49 -75.12 -22.80
C ALA A 141 -23.76 -73.78 -23.02
N SER A 142 -24.04 -73.12 -24.15
CA SER A 142 -23.48 -71.80 -24.49
C SER A 142 -24.01 -70.72 -23.55
N PHE A 143 -25.31 -70.67 -23.29
CA PHE A 143 -25.89 -69.73 -22.31
C PHE A 143 -25.36 -69.97 -20.89
N LYS A 144 -25.25 -71.23 -20.45
CA LYS A 144 -24.65 -71.57 -19.16
C LYS A 144 -23.18 -71.14 -19.08
N ALA A 145 -22.41 -71.26 -20.17
CA ALA A 145 -21.03 -70.83 -20.22
C ALA A 145 -20.90 -69.30 -20.18
N GLU A 146 -21.71 -68.59 -20.95
CA GLU A 146 -21.73 -67.12 -20.97
C GLU A 146 -22.13 -66.56 -19.59
N ILE A 147 -23.17 -67.12 -18.96
CA ILE A 147 -23.60 -66.67 -17.63
C ILE A 147 -22.52 -66.89 -16.58
N ARG A 148 -21.80 -68.02 -16.62
CA ARG A 148 -20.64 -68.25 -15.75
C ARG A 148 -19.53 -67.21 -15.98
N HIS A 149 -19.18 -66.94 -17.23
CA HIS A 149 -18.19 -65.92 -17.57
C HIS A 149 -18.60 -64.52 -17.10
N LEU A 150 -19.87 -64.15 -17.28
CA LEU A 150 -20.40 -62.87 -16.81
C LEU A 150 -20.36 -62.74 -15.29
N LEU A 151 -20.71 -63.79 -14.54
CA LEU A 151 -20.62 -63.80 -13.08
C LEU A 151 -19.17 -63.64 -12.61
N GLU A 152 -18.23 -64.39 -13.19
CA GLU A 152 -16.79 -64.25 -12.87
C GLU A 152 -16.26 -62.84 -13.17
N ARG A 153 -16.73 -62.23 -14.27
CA ARG A 153 -16.37 -60.85 -14.65
C ARG A 153 -16.95 -59.84 -13.67
N VAL A 154 -18.19 -60.03 -13.21
CA VAL A 154 -18.80 -59.21 -12.16
C VAL A 154 -18.00 -59.32 -10.86
N ASP A 155 -17.66 -60.54 -10.42
CA ASP A 155 -16.87 -60.77 -9.21
C ASP A 155 -15.48 -60.13 -9.28
N GLN A 156 -14.83 -60.17 -10.46
CA GLN A 156 -13.55 -59.50 -10.69
C GLN A 156 -13.70 -57.98 -10.56
N VAL A 157 -14.71 -57.39 -11.21
CA VAL A 157 -14.96 -55.94 -11.13
C VAL A 157 -15.31 -55.51 -9.71
N VAL A 158 -16.06 -56.31 -8.96
CA VAL A 158 -16.37 -56.05 -7.55
C VAL A 158 -15.09 -56.02 -6.70
N ARG A 159 -14.18 -56.98 -6.89
CA ARG A 159 -12.88 -57.01 -6.18
C ARG A 159 -12.00 -55.81 -6.53
N GLU A 160 -11.95 -55.42 -7.81
CA GLU A 160 -11.20 -54.24 -8.24
C GLU A 160 -11.80 -52.95 -7.69
N LYS A 161 -13.13 -52.82 -7.72
CA LYS A 161 -13.84 -51.68 -7.13
C LYS A 161 -13.55 -51.55 -5.63
N GLU A 162 -13.56 -52.65 -4.89
CA GLU A 162 -13.29 -52.62 -3.45
C GLU A 162 -11.82 -52.25 -3.15
N LYS A 163 -10.88 -52.74 -3.98
CA LYS A 163 -9.47 -52.33 -3.88
C LYS A 163 -9.30 -50.83 -4.15
N LEU A 164 -9.88 -50.32 -5.23
CA LEU A 164 -9.84 -48.89 -5.55
C LEU A 164 -10.50 -48.04 -4.46
N ARG A 165 -11.58 -48.53 -3.85
CA ARG A 165 -12.22 -47.88 -2.70
C ARG A 165 -11.29 -47.81 -1.49
N SER A 166 -10.64 -48.92 -1.14
CA SER A 166 -9.66 -48.95 -0.04
C SER A 166 -8.47 -48.03 -0.30
N ASP A 167 -7.97 -47.97 -1.53
CA ASP A 167 -6.85 -47.11 -1.90
C ASP A 167 -7.26 -45.63 -1.93
N LEU A 168 -8.49 -45.32 -2.36
CA LEU A 168 -9.08 -43.99 -2.23
C LEU A 168 -9.19 -43.56 -0.76
N ASP A 169 -9.72 -44.42 0.11
CA ASP A 169 -9.85 -44.13 1.55
C ASP A 169 -8.47 -43.86 2.20
N LYS A 170 -7.42 -44.59 1.80
CA LYS A 170 -6.04 -44.33 2.26
C LYS A 170 -5.52 -42.99 1.75
N ALA A 171 -5.76 -42.68 0.47
CA ALA A 171 -5.34 -41.41 -0.12
C ALA A 171 -6.07 -40.22 0.52
N GLU A 172 -7.36 -40.35 0.81
CA GLU A 172 -8.14 -39.33 1.53
C GLU A 172 -7.62 -39.13 2.96
N LYS A 173 -7.32 -40.20 3.69
CA LYS A 173 -6.70 -40.11 5.03
C LYS A 173 -5.35 -39.41 4.99
N LEU A 174 -4.49 -39.75 4.02
CA LEU A 174 -3.19 -39.10 3.87
C LEU A 174 -3.37 -37.61 3.52
N LYS A 175 -4.29 -37.28 2.61
CA LYS A 175 -4.62 -35.90 2.25
C LYS A 175 -5.11 -35.11 3.47
N SER A 176 -5.97 -35.68 4.29
CA SER A 176 -6.45 -35.04 5.53
C SER A 176 -5.32 -34.82 6.53
N LEU A 177 -4.41 -35.79 6.70
CA LEU A 177 -3.25 -35.63 7.58
C LEU A 177 -2.31 -34.52 7.09
N MET A 178 -2.01 -34.50 5.79
CA MET A 178 -1.18 -33.44 5.20
C MET A 178 -1.86 -32.07 5.34
N ALA A 179 -3.18 -31.98 5.19
CA ALA A 179 -3.91 -30.73 5.42
C ALA A 179 -3.79 -30.27 6.88
N SER A 180 -3.97 -31.17 7.85
CA SER A 180 -3.80 -30.83 9.27
C SER A 180 -2.37 -30.44 9.63
N GLU A 181 -1.35 -31.08 9.04
CA GLU A 181 0.06 -30.74 9.28
C GLU A 181 0.40 -29.35 8.72
N VAL A 182 -0.12 -29.01 7.53
CA VAL A 182 0.01 -27.67 6.96
C VAL A 182 -0.68 -26.62 7.85
N ASP A 183 -1.88 -26.92 8.34
CA ASP A 183 -2.61 -26.01 9.25
C ASP A 183 -1.86 -25.82 10.57
N ASP A 184 -1.30 -26.88 11.16
CA ASP A 184 -0.49 -26.80 12.39
C ASP A 184 0.79 -26.00 12.19
N HIS A 185 1.47 -26.19 11.04
CA HIS A 185 2.63 -25.40 10.66
C HIS A 185 2.29 -23.92 10.48
N HIS A 186 1.21 -23.60 9.78
CA HIS A 186 0.74 -22.22 9.64
C HIS A 186 0.40 -21.61 10.99
N ALA A 187 -0.32 -22.32 11.86
CA ALA A 187 -0.63 -21.86 13.21
C ALA A 187 0.63 -21.63 14.06
N ALA A 188 1.69 -22.45 13.89
CA ALA A 188 2.96 -22.24 14.56
C ALA A 188 3.72 -21.01 14.03
N ILE A 189 3.73 -20.80 12.71
CA ILE A 189 4.32 -19.62 12.08
C ILE A 189 3.60 -18.35 12.52
N GLU A 190 2.27 -18.35 12.51
CA GLU A 190 1.44 -17.22 12.97
C GLU A 190 1.73 -16.89 14.43
N ARG A 191 1.73 -17.88 15.33
CA ARG A 191 2.08 -17.69 16.75
C ARG A 191 3.47 -17.09 16.93
N ARG A 192 4.47 -17.55 16.16
CA ARG A 192 5.84 -17.01 16.20
C ARG A 192 5.89 -15.57 15.69
N ASN A 193 5.21 -15.28 14.60
CA ASN A 193 5.15 -13.94 14.00
C ASN A 193 4.46 -12.95 14.94
N GLU A 194 3.34 -13.33 15.55
CA GLU A 194 2.66 -12.52 16.55
C GLU A 194 3.54 -12.25 17.77
N TYR A 195 4.28 -13.26 18.25
CA TYR A 195 5.21 -13.08 19.36
C TYR A 195 6.33 -12.10 18.99
N ASN A 196 6.92 -12.25 17.81
CA ASN A 196 7.96 -11.34 17.32
C ASN A 196 7.44 -9.92 17.17
N LEU A 197 6.23 -9.74 16.63
CA LEU A 197 5.60 -8.43 16.49
C LEU A 197 5.36 -7.79 17.87
N ARG A 198 4.78 -8.55 18.82
CA ARG A 198 4.57 -8.08 20.20
C ARG A 198 5.87 -7.70 20.89
N LYS A 199 6.94 -8.49 20.71
CA LYS A 199 8.25 -8.20 21.27
C LYS A 199 8.83 -6.91 20.69
N LEU A 200 8.75 -6.75 19.36
CA LEU A 200 9.22 -5.56 18.67
C LEU A 200 8.43 -4.31 19.11
N ASP A 201 7.11 -4.42 19.23
CA ASP A 201 6.26 -3.33 19.74
C ASP A 201 6.65 -2.93 21.18
N GLU A 202 6.96 -3.90 22.04
CA GLU A 202 7.39 -3.62 23.41
C GLU A 202 8.78 -2.96 23.44
N GLU A 203 9.74 -3.43 22.64
CA GLU A 203 11.05 -2.79 22.47
C GLU A 203 10.92 -1.33 21.99
N TYR A 204 10.00 -1.05 21.05
CA TYR A 204 9.73 0.32 20.61
C TYR A 204 9.08 1.17 21.69
N LYS A 205 8.12 0.64 22.45
CA LYS A 205 7.53 1.36 23.59
C LYS A 205 8.58 1.69 24.64
N GLU A 206 9.48 0.75 24.96
CA GLU A 206 10.57 0.96 25.90
C GLU A 206 11.54 2.04 25.41
N ARG A 207 11.95 2.00 24.14
CA ARG A 207 12.80 3.05 23.53
C ARG A 207 12.12 4.42 23.57
N ILE A 208 10.83 4.49 23.23
CA ILE A 208 10.07 5.74 23.30
C ILE A 208 9.97 6.24 24.75
N ALA A 209 9.76 5.34 25.72
CA ALA A 209 9.72 5.71 27.13
C ALA A 209 11.07 6.22 27.62
N ALA A 210 12.17 5.60 27.22
CA ALA A 210 13.53 6.03 27.52
C ALA A 210 13.80 7.45 26.97
N LEU A 211 13.52 7.69 25.68
CA LEU A 211 13.67 9.00 25.06
C LEU A 211 12.80 10.08 25.73
N LYS A 212 11.55 9.74 26.08
CA LYS A 212 10.67 10.65 26.85
C LYS A 212 11.24 10.97 28.24
N ASN A 213 11.95 10.03 28.87
CA ASN A 213 12.59 10.26 30.16
C ASN A 213 13.82 11.15 30.02
N GLU A 214 14.64 10.93 28.99
CA GLU A 214 15.81 11.75 28.68
C GLU A 214 15.40 13.19 28.38
N LEU A 215 14.41 13.39 27.50
CA LEU A 215 13.87 14.72 27.20
C LEU A 215 13.32 15.43 28.44
N ARG A 216 12.67 14.69 29.35
CA ARG A 216 12.20 15.26 30.63
C ARG A 216 13.36 15.71 31.52
N LYS A 217 14.43 14.90 31.61
CA LYS A 217 15.63 15.25 32.38
C LYS A 217 16.34 16.46 31.78
N GLU A 218 16.51 16.52 30.46
CA GLU A 218 17.12 17.67 29.79
C GLU A 218 16.31 18.94 30.01
N ARG A 219 14.97 18.86 29.87
CA ARG A 219 14.08 19.99 30.16
C ARG A 219 14.22 20.45 31.62
N GLU A 220 14.28 19.52 32.56
CA GLU A 220 14.47 19.84 33.98
C GLU A 220 15.83 20.48 34.24
N GLN A 221 16.91 19.97 33.62
CA GLN A 221 18.25 20.56 33.71
C GLN A 221 18.29 21.99 33.16
N ILE A 222 17.67 22.23 31.99
CA ILE A 222 17.56 23.57 31.41
C ILE A 222 16.80 24.51 32.35
N LEU A 223 15.68 24.05 32.92
CA LEU A 223 14.89 24.84 33.87
C LEU A 223 15.68 25.15 35.15
N GLN A 224 16.43 24.17 35.68
CA GLN A 224 17.28 24.37 36.85
C GLN A 224 18.42 25.36 36.54
N GLN A 225 19.06 25.25 35.38
CA GLN A 225 20.14 26.14 34.97
C GLN A 225 19.63 27.58 34.76
N ALA A 226 18.50 27.74 34.07
CA ALA A 226 17.85 29.03 33.90
C ALA A 226 17.41 29.62 35.26
N GLY A 227 16.97 28.78 36.20
CA GLY A 227 16.65 29.17 37.57
C GLY A 227 17.87 29.71 38.32
N LYS A 228 19.03 29.06 38.20
CA LYS A 228 20.29 29.51 38.82
C LYS A 228 20.75 30.84 38.25
N GLN A 229 20.81 30.97 36.92
CA GLN A 229 21.21 32.21 36.25
C GLN A 229 20.28 33.37 36.61
N ARG A 230 18.96 33.13 36.69
CA ARG A 230 18.01 34.16 37.14
C ARG A 230 18.30 34.61 38.57
N LEU A 231 18.57 33.67 39.48
CA LEU A 231 18.89 33.99 40.87
C LEU A 231 20.20 34.79 40.99
N GLU A 232 21.22 34.42 40.22
CA GLU A 232 22.50 35.14 40.16
C GLU A 232 22.31 36.59 39.67
N LEU A 233 21.56 36.77 38.58
CA LEU A 233 21.21 38.11 38.06
C LEU A 233 20.37 38.91 39.07
N GLU A 234 19.40 38.30 39.75
CA GLU A 234 18.63 38.96 40.81
C GLU A 234 19.54 39.43 41.95
N GLN A 235 20.54 38.63 42.34
CA GLN A 235 21.52 39.02 43.36
C GLN A 235 22.44 40.16 42.89
N GLU A 236 22.89 40.15 41.64
CA GLU A 236 23.69 41.24 41.07
C GLU A 236 22.89 42.54 40.98
N ILE A 237 21.63 42.47 40.54
CA ILE A 237 20.72 43.62 40.54
C ILE A 237 20.57 44.18 41.95
N GLU A 238 20.41 43.32 42.96
CA GLU A 238 20.26 43.79 44.33
C GLU A 238 21.54 44.42 44.88
N LYS A 239 22.71 43.85 44.59
CA LYS A 239 24.01 44.46 44.90
C LYS A 239 24.15 45.83 44.24
N ALA A 240 23.87 45.93 42.93
CA ALA A 240 23.94 47.18 42.19
C ALA A 240 23.00 48.25 42.79
N LYS A 241 21.79 47.88 43.19
CA LYS A 241 20.88 48.80 43.91
C LYS A 241 21.46 49.28 45.24
N THR A 242 22.09 48.39 46.01
CA THR A 242 22.72 48.80 47.28
C THR A 242 23.88 49.77 47.05
N GLU A 243 24.69 49.55 46.02
CA GLU A 243 25.79 50.45 45.64
C GLU A 243 25.26 51.79 45.10
N GLU A 244 24.22 51.76 44.27
CA GLU A 244 23.54 52.97 43.78
C GLU A 244 23.01 53.81 44.95
N ASN A 245 22.33 53.18 45.91
CA ASN A 245 21.85 53.85 47.12
C ASN A 245 23.01 54.46 47.92
N TYR A 246 24.10 53.72 48.12
CA TYR A 246 25.29 54.22 48.81
C TYR A 246 25.92 55.43 48.12
N ILE A 247 26.08 55.40 46.80
CA ILE A 247 26.62 56.53 46.03
C ILE A 247 25.67 57.72 46.11
N ARG A 248 24.35 57.48 46.02
CA ARG A 248 23.33 58.53 46.13
C ARG A 248 23.39 59.22 47.50
N ASP A 249 23.53 58.45 48.58
CA ASP A 249 23.66 58.99 49.94
C ASP A 249 24.95 59.80 50.11
N ARG A 250 26.08 59.30 49.58
CA ARG A 250 27.36 60.03 49.61
C ARG A 250 27.30 61.32 48.82
N LEU A 251 26.64 61.31 47.65
CA LEU A 251 26.41 62.51 46.86
C LEU A 251 25.55 63.53 47.63
N ALA A 252 24.48 63.09 48.28
CA ALA A 252 23.63 63.96 49.09
C ALA A 252 24.41 64.62 50.25
N LEU A 253 25.28 63.86 50.92
CA LEU A 253 26.17 64.40 51.96
C LEU A 253 27.15 65.43 51.39
N SER A 254 27.78 65.14 50.25
CA SER A 254 28.70 66.07 49.58
C SER A 254 28.00 67.35 49.13
N LEU A 255 26.76 67.26 48.63
CA LEU A 255 25.97 68.43 48.25
C LEU A 255 25.62 69.28 49.47
N LYS A 256 25.26 68.66 50.59
CA LYS A 256 24.98 69.36 51.84
C LYS A 256 26.22 70.10 52.35
N GLU A 257 27.39 69.46 52.31
CA GLU A 257 28.65 70.09 52.69
C GLU A 257 29.03 71.24 51.74
N ASN A 258 28.84 71.06 50.44
CA ASN A 258 29.09 72.13 49.47
C ASN A 258 28.17 73.34 49.73
N SER A 259 26.88 73.10 50.00
CA SER A 259 25.96 74.19 50.38
C SER A 259 26.37 74.89 51.68
N ARG A 260 26.95 74.16 52.64
CA ARG A 260 27.48 74.73 53.89
C ARG A 260 28.68 75.62 53.60
N LEU A 261 29.62 75.15 52.79
CA LEU A 261 30.81 75.90 52.39
C LEU A 261 30.47 77.12 51.53
N GLU A 262 29.50 77.01 50.63
CA GLU A 262 28.99 78.14 49.84
C GLU A 262 28.40 79.23 50.74
N ASN A 263 27.63 78.86 51.76
CA ASN A 263 27.12 79.82 52.76
C ASN A 263 28.26 80.46 53.57
N GLU A 264 29.26 79.68 54.00
CA GLU A 264 30.42 80.24 54.72
C GLU A 264 31.25 81.18 53.84
N LEU A 265 31.40 80.88 52.55
CA LEU A 265 32.05 81.77 51.58
C LEU A 265 31.26 83.08 51.42
N LEU A 266 29.93 83.01 51.34
CA LEU A 266 29.07 84.20 51.29
C LEU A 266 29.22 85.05 52.56
N GLU A 267 29.13 84.44 53.75
CA GLU A 267 29.32 85.14 55.03
C GLU A 267 30.71 85.79 55.14
N ASN A 268 31.75 85.11 54.65
CA ASN A 268 33.11 85.65 54.64
C ASN A 268 33.27 86.78 53.62
N ALA A 269 32.63 86.69 52.46
CA ALA A 269 32.62 87.77 51.47
C ALA A 269 31.90 89.02 52.02
N GLU A 270 30.79 88.85 52.76
CA GLU A 270 30.11 89.93 53.46
C GLU A 270 31.03 90.59 54.51
N LYS A 271 31.68 89.79 55.36
CA LYS A 271 32.66 90.30 56.35
C LYS A 271 33.83 91.03 55.68
N LEU A 272 34.37 90.50 54.59
CA LEU A 272 35.43 91.18 53.83
C LEU A 272 34.95 92.54 53.31
N ALA A 273 33.76 92.60 52.72
CA ALA A 273 33.16 93.86 52.27
C ALA A 273 32.96 94.86 53.45
N GLU A 274 32.58 94.39 54.64
CA GLU A 274 32.51 95.22 55.85
C GLU A 274 33.88 95.76 56.27
N TYR A 275 34.93 94.92 56.27
CA TYR A 275 36.29 95.33 56.59
C TYR A 275 36.88 96.28 55.55
N GLU A 276 36.62 96.05 54.26
CA GLU A 276 37.00 96.98 53.19
C GLU A 276 36.31 98.33 53.38
N ASN A 277 35.01 98.33 53.71
CA ASN A 277 34.27 99.56 54.01
C ASN A 277 34.83 100.28 55.24
N LEU A 278 35.21 99.55 56.30
CA LEU A 278 35.86 100.12 57.49
C LEU A 278 37.23 100.71 57.15
N THR A 279 38.04 99.97 56.40
CA THR A 279 39.37 100.41 55.94
C THR A 279 39.24 101.67 55.10
N ASN A 280 38.32 101.69 54.13
CA ASN A 280 38.02 102.88 53.33
C ASN A 280 37.54 104.07 54.18
N LYS A 281 36.80 103.85 55.26
CA LYS A 281 36.42 104.91 56.20
C LYS A 281 37.63 105.43 56.99
N LEU A 282 38.45 104.54 57.52
CA LEU A 282 39.66 104.89 58.26
C LEU A 282 40.67 105.62 57.37
N GLN A 283 40.85 105.15 56.13
CA GLN A 283 41.70 105.79 55.14
C GLN A 283 41.21 107.21 54.84
N ARG A 284 39.92 107.41 54.57
CA ARG A 284 39.34 108.75 54.40
C ARG A 284 39.52 109.63 55.65
N ASN A 285 39.37 109.07 56.85
CA ASN A 285 39.59 109.81 58.08
C ASN A 285 41.06 110.24 58.23
N LEU A 286 42.01 109.37 57.89
CA LEU A 286 43.44 109.69 57.90
C LEU A 286 43.75 110.79 56.87
N GLU A 287 43.24 110.65 55.64
CA GLU A 287 43.35 111.66 54.59
C GLU A 287 42.79 113.01 55.08
N ASN A 288 41.61 113.02 55.72
CA ASN A 288 41.01 114.23 56.30
C ASN A 288 41.87 114.85 57.42
N VAL A 289 42.44 114.04 58.34
CA VAL A 289 43.31 114.54 59.42
C VAL A 289 44.61 115.11 58.86
N LEU A 290 45.20 114.43 57.87
CA LEU A 290 46.40 114.93 57.18
C LEU A 290 46.11 116.24 56.46
N ALA A 291 45.00 116.32 55.73
CA ALA A 291 44.53 117.55 55.09
C ALA A 291 44.22 118.67 56.10
N GLU A 292 43.65 118.37 57.27
CA GLU A 292 43.38 119.38 58.30
C GLU A 292 44.67 119.92 58.95
N LYS A 293 45.63 119.04 59.28
CA LYS A 293 46.87 119.41 59.98
C LYS A 293 47.91 120.06 59.08
N PHE A 294 48.00 119.60 57.83
CA PHE A 294 49.04 120.02 56.89
C PHE A 294 48.49 120.78 55.69
N GLY A 295 47.17 120.90 55.54
CA GLY A 295 46.55 121.41 54.32
C GLY A 295 46.61 120.37 53.20
N ASP A 296 45.85 120.60 52.13
CA ASP A 296 46.03 119.91 50.85
C ASP A 296 47.28 120.46 50.13
N LEU A 297 48.43 120.39 50.79
CA LEU A 297 49.69 120.78 50.18
C LEU A 297 50.10 119.70 49.20
N ASP A 298 50.05 120.04 47.91
CA ASP A 298 50.65 119.23 46.86
C ASP A 298 52.13 119.00 47.21
N PRO A 299 52.60 117.74 47.30
CA PRO A 299 53.99 117.42 47.60
C PRO A 299 55.00 118.09 46.66
N SER A 300 54.54 118.59 45.49
CA SER A 300 55.35 119.32 44.52
C SER A 300 55.19 120.85 44.58
N SER A 301 54.37 121.38 45.49
CA SER A 301 54.12 122.82 45.64
C SER A 301 55.26 123.55 46.32
N ALA A 302 55.53 124.78 45.88
CA ALA A 302 56.53 125.66 46.50
C ALA A 302 56.18 126.02 47.96
N GLU A 303 54.89 126.02 48.31
CA GLU A 303 54.42 126.26 49.68
C GLU A 303 54.79 125.10 50.63
N PHE A 304 54.75 123.86 50.14
CA PHE A 304 55.23 122.69 50.89
C PHE A 304 56.72 122.82 51.21
N PHE A 305 57.55 123.17 50.22
CA PHE A 305 58.99 123.37 50.43
C PHE A 305 59.29 124.54 51.37
N LEU A 306 58.54 125.65 51.30
CA LEU A 306 58.65 126.76 52.25
C LEU A 306 58.32 126.33 53.69
N GLN A 307 57.32 125.46 53.87
CA GLN A 307 56.96 124.93 55.17
C GLN A 307 58.02 123.95 55.70
N GLU A 308 58.57 123.09 54.84
CA GLU A 308 59.69 122.21 55.16
C GLU A 308 60.96 123.00 55.51
N GLU A 309 61.27 124.06 54.77
CA GLU A 309 62.40 124.94 55.02
C GLU A 309 62.21 125.68 56.36
N ARG A 310 60.99 126.12 56.69
CA ARG A 310 60.69 126.75 57.98
C ARG A 310 60.87 125.81 59.16
N LEU A 311 60.44 124.54 59.03
CA LEU A 311 60.69 123.51 60.04
C LEU A 311 62.19 123.23 60.20
N THR A 312 62.91 123.17 59.08
CA THR A 312 64.35 122.99 59.04
C THR A 312 65.09 124.15 59.71
N GLN A 313 64.67 125.40 59.48
CA GLN A 313 65.20 126.59 60.15
C GLN A 313 64.97 126.53 61.66
N MET A 314 63.77 126.16 62.10
CA MET A 314 63.46 126.01 63.51
C MET A 314 64.35 124.94 64.17
N ARG A 315 64.56 123.79 63.52
CA ARG A 315 65.49 122.76 63.98
C ARG A 315 66.91 123.31 64.14
N ASN A 316 67.41 124.01 63.13
CA ASN A 316 68.76 124.57 63.14
C ASN A 316 68.94 125.63 64.24
N GLU A 317 67.92 126.44 64.55
CA GLU A 317 67.95 127.40 65.66
C GLU A 317 68.00 126.69 67.02
N TYR A 318 67.22 125.62 67.21
CA TYR A 318 67.32 124.81 68.43
C TYR A 318 68.68 124.13 68.57
N GLU A 319 69.24 123.59 67.48
CA GLU A 319 70.61 123.03 67.48
C GLU A 319 71.65 124.09 67.87
N ARG A 320 71.50 125.33 67.37
CA ARG A 320 72.37 126.45 67.71
C ARG A 320 72.25 126.85 69.18
N GLN A 321 71.04 126.87 69.74
CA GLN A 321 70.82 127.09 71.16
C GLN A 321 71.50 126.03 72.01
N CYS A 322 71.42 124.75 71.61
CA CYS A 322 72.13 123.67 72.27
C CYS A 322 73.66 123.87 72.24
N ARG A 323 74.24 124.31 71.11
CA ARG A 323 75.68 124.60 71.00
C ARG A 323 76.13 125.73 71.92
N VAL A 324 75.40 126.84 71.99
CA VAL A 324 75.75 127.97 72.86
C VAL A 324 75.70 127.59 74.35
N LEU A 325 74.69 126.81 74.75
CA LEU A 325 74.61 126.29 76.11
C LEU A 325 75.82 125.39 76.42
N GLN A 326 76.29 124.63 75.44
CA GLN A 326 77.47 123.78 75.58
C GLN A 326 78.75 124.61 75.76
N ASP A 327 78.95 125.65 74.94
CA ASP A 327 80.09 126.58 75.07
C ASP A 327 80.12 127.26 76.45
N GLN A 328 78.96 127.65 76.99
CA GLN A 328 78.85 128.25 78.33
C GLN A 328 79.18 127.25 79.45
N VAL A 329 78.76 125.98 79.28
CA VAL A 329 79.12 124.92 80.20
C VAL A 329 80.62 124.70 80.20
N ASP A 330 81.27 124.72 79.03
CA ASP A 330 82.72 124.57 78.90
C ASP A 330 83.48 125.76 79.54
N GLU A 331 82.99 126.99 79.36
CA GLU A 331 83.57 128.19 79.99
C GLU A 331 83.46 128.16 81.52
N LEU A 332 82.28 127.81 82.06
CA LEU A 332 82.08 127.66 83.51
C LEU A 332 82.93 126.53 84.11
N GLN A 333 83.19 125.46 83.36
CA GLN A 333 84.11 124.40 83.79
C GLN A 333 85.55 124.92 83.89
N SER A 334 86.01 125.71 82.92
CA SER A 334 87.33 126.37 82.94
C SER A 334 87.47 127.32 84.14
N GLU A 335 86.46 128.14 84.43
CA GLU A 335 86.48 129.03 85.59
C GLU A 335 86.52 128.26 86.92
N LEU A 336 85.74 127.17 87.05
CA LEU A 336 85.78 126.29 88.22
C LEU A 336 87.16 125.63 88.42
N GLU A 337 87.84 125.28 87.34
CA GLU A 337 89.22 124.77 87.39
C GLU A 337 90.22 125.86 87.83
N GLU A 338 90.02 127.11 87.41
CA GLU A 338 90.86 128.24 87.80
C GLU A 338 90.70 128.62 89.28
N TYR A 339 89.47 128.58 89.82
CA TYR A 339 89.22 128.76 91.26
C TYR A 339 89.80 127.63 92.13
N ARG A 340 89.84 126.38 91.62
CA ARG A 340 90.56 125.28 92.28
C ARG A 340 92.09 125.50 92.31
N ALA A 341 92.64 126.32 91.42
CA ALA A 341 94.09 126.55 91.34
C ALA A 341 94.64 127.54 92.38
N GLN A 342 93.81 128.46 92.93
CA GLN A 342 94.26 129.54 93.82
C GLN A 342 94.26 129.23 95.33
N GLY A 343 93.85 128.03 95.76
CA GLY A 343 93.90 127.60 97.17
C GLY A 343 94.55 126.22 97.34
N ARG A 344 95.85 126.15 97.71
CA ARG A 344 96.49 124.87 98.09
C ARG A 344 97.45 125.03 99.28
N VAL A 345 97.16 124.37 100.41
CA VAL A 345 98.12 123.65 101.26
C VAL A 345 97.37 122.58 102.11
N LEU A 346 97.84 121.31 102.00
CA LEU A 346 97.60 120.11 102.84
C LEU A 346 96.31 119.26 102.69
N ARG A 347 96.35 118.26 101.79
CA ARG A 347 96.35 116.82 102.18
C ARG A 347 96.79 115.87 101.05
N LEU A 348 97.61 114.92 101.49
CA LEU A 348 98.07 113.60 101.03
C LEU A 348 97.49 112.95 99.73
N PRO A 349 98.29 112.13 98.99
CA PRO A 349 98.03 111.79 97.60
C PRO A 349 97.46 110.37 97.37
N LEU A 350 96.53 110.24 96.42
CA LEU A 350 96.26 108.97 95.74
C LEU A 350 95.95 109.22 94.26
N LYS A 351 96.53 108.35 93.43
CA LYS A 351 96.67 108.43 91.96
C LYS A 351 95.37 108.09 91.22
N ASN A 352 95.11 108.86 90.17
CA ASN A 352 94.57 108.60 88.83
C ASN A 352 93.78 107.30 88.50
N SER A 353 92.58 107.55 87.94
CA SER A 353 91.89 106.89 86.77
C SER A 353 91.28 105.48 86.95
N PRO A 354 90.28 105.06 86.13
CA PRO A 354 89.17 105.76 85.46
C PRO A 354 87.79 105.04 85.65
N SER A 355 86.74 105.54 84.97
CA SER A 355 85.53 104.81 84.49
C SER A 355 84.25 104.70 85.35
N GLU A 356 83.15 104.85 84.60
CA GLU A 356 81.91 104.06 84.61
C GLU A 356 80.86 104.21 85.73
N GLU A 357 79.71 104.68 85.24
CA GLU A 357 78.34 104.19 85.44
C GLU A 357 77.58 104.43 86.75
N VAL A 358 76.26 104.47 86.54
CA VAL A 358 75.16 104.13 87.47
C VAL A 358 74.74 105.28 88.42
N GLU A 359 73.51 105.76 88.47
CA GLU A 359 72.23 105.37 87.85
C GLU A 359 71.14 106.41 88.20
N ALA A 360 70.01 106.26 87.51
CA ALA A 360 68.64 106.51 87.96
C ALA A 360 68.16 107.98 88.06
N ASN A 361 67.28 108.39 87.14
CA ASN A 361 65.85 108.05 87.19
C ASN A 361 64.99 109.05 86.37
N SER A 362 64.46 108.63 85.21
CA SER A 362 63.22 109.13 84.58
C SER A 362 63.04 108.38 83.25
N GLY A 363 61.87 107.97 82.78
CA GLY A 363 60.48 108.10 83.20
C GLY A 363 59.64 107.30 82.19
N GLY A 364 58.35 107.11 82.47
CA GLY A 364 57.42 106.55 81.49
C GLY A 364 56.93 107.61 80.50
N ILE A 365 56.82 107.22 79.22
CA ILE A 365 55.62 107.19 78.34
C ILE A 365 56.08 107.24 76.85
N GLU A 366 55.64 106.21 76.09
CA GLU A 366 55.37 106.02 74.62
C GLU A 366 55.79 107.10 73.59
N PRO A 367 56.18 106.77 72.31
CA PRO A 367 55.33 106.04 71.33
C PRO A 367 55.99 105.25 70.15
N GLU A 368 55.14 104.48 69.43
CA GLU A 368 55.05 104.12 67.98
C GLU A 368 56.28 103.96 67.03
N HIS A 369 56.16 102.94 66.16
CA HIS A 369 56.84 102.69 64.88
C HIS A 369 58.29 102.13 64.86
N GLY A 370 58.42 100.99 64.17
CA GLY A 370 59.62 100.63 63.43
C GLY A 370 60.66 99.81 64.18
N LEU A 371 60.43 98.50 64.34
CA LEU A 371 61.54 97.55 64.54
C LEU A 371 62.28 97.31 63.21
N GLY A 372 62.73 98.41 62.60
CA GLY A 372 63.94 98.37 61.80
C GLY A 372 65.08 98.14 62.78
N SER A 373 65.57 96.90 62.82
CA SER A 373 66.95 96.54 63.17
C SER A 373 67.71 97.61 63.96
N GLU A 374 67.38 97.75 65.24
CA GLU A 374 68.29 98.42 66.17
C GLU A 374 69.42 97.42 66.40
N GLU A 375 70.45 97.55 65.55
CA GLU A 375 71.78 97.05 65.86
C GLU A 375 72.14 97.64 67.22
N CYS A 376 71.93 96.85 68.29
CA CYS A 376 72.43 97.19 69.61
C CYS A 376 73.90 97.55 69.44
N ASN A 377 74.24 98.82 69.68
CA ASN A 377 75.62 99.25 69.76
C ASN A 377 76.33 98.38 70.81
N PRO A 378 77.40 97.63 70.48
CA PRO A 378 77.98 96.58 71.33
C PRO A 378 78.68 97.07 72.60
N LEU A 379 78.54 98.34 72.98
CA LEU A 379 79.47 99.01 73.89
C LEU A 379 78.85 99.51 75.21
N ASN A 380 77.53 99.40 75.42
CA ASN A 380 76.84 99.84 76.64
C ASN A 380 75.92 98.74 77.22
N MET A 381 76.44 97.55 77.43
CA MET A 381 75.72 96.42 78.06
C MET A 381 76.61 95.77 79.11
N SER A 382 76.10 95.56 80.33
CA SER A 382 76.82 94.81 81.37
C SER A 382 77.13 93.40 80.87
N ILE A 383 78.37 92.95 81.06
CA ILE A 383 78.89 91.62 80.66
C ILE A 383 77.96 90.49 81.15
N GLU A 384 77.28 90.65 82.29
CA GLU A 384 76.34 89.67 82.84
C GLU A 384 75.04 89.58 82.01
N ALA A 385 74.52 90.71 81.52
CA ALA A 385 73.33 90.73 80.67
C ALA A 385 73.63 90.17 79.26
N GLU A 386 74.82 90.44 78.73
CA GLU A 386 75.28 89.86 77.46
C GLU A 386 75.41 88.33 77.55
N LEU A 387 75.99 87.81 78.66
CA LEU A 387 76.11 86.37 78.88
C LEU A 387 74.75 85.66 78.97
N VAL A 388 73.76 86.26 79.64
CA VAL A 388 72.40 85.70 79.76
C VAL A 388 71.67 85.72 78.42
N ILE A 389 71.76 86.81 77.67
CA ILE A 389 71.16 86.91 76.32
C ILE A 389 71.81 85.87 75.40
N GLU A 390 73.13 85.73 75.44
CA GLU A 390 73.83 84.75 74.61
C GLU A 390 73.50 83.31 75.02
N GLN A 391 73.36 83.04 76.32
CA GLN A 391 72.92 81.73 76.82
C GLN A 391 71.47 81.41 76.41
N MET A 392 70.57 82.40 76.42
CA MET A 392 69.18 82.24 75.94
C MET A 392 69.11 82.08 74.43
N LYS A 393 69.91 82.83 73.65
CA LYS A 393 70.04 82.64 72.20
C LYS A 393 70.57 81.25 71.88
N GLU A 394 71.57 80.78 72.61
CA GLU A 394 72.14 79.46 72.39
C GLU A 394 71.13 78.35 72.78
N GLN A 395 70.37 78.53 73.86
CA GLN A 395 69.29 77.62 74.22
C GLN A 395 68.19 77.60 73.14
N HIS A 396 67.74 78.76 72.67
CA HIS A 396 66.75 78.85 71.60
C HIS A 396 67.27 78.23 70.29
N HIS A 397 68.56 78.41 69.97
CA HIS A 397 69.19 77.75 68.82
C HIS A 397 69.15 76.22 68.96
N ARG A 398 69.47 75.69 70.15
CA ARG A 398 69.38 74.26 70.44
C ARG A 398 67.94 73.76 70.28
N ASP A 399 66.96 74.47 70.83
CA ASP A 399 65.55 74.10 70.77
C ASP A 399 65.01 74.13 69.32
N ILE A 400 65.38 75.15 68.54
CA ILE A 400 65.07 75.22 67.10
C ILE A 400 65.71 74.06 66.34
N CYS A 401 66.97 73.74 66.63
CA CYS A 401 67.65 72.61 65.99
C CYS A 401 66.98 71.28 66.33
N CYS A 402 66.59 71.06 67.60
CA CYS A 402 65.85 69.88 68.03
C CYS A 402 64.47 69.77 67.35
N LEU A 403 63.69 70.86 67.33
CA LEU A 403 62.38 70.88 66.66
C LEU A 403 62.50 70.65 65.15
N ARG A 404 63.54 71.20 64.51
CA ARG A 404 63.81 70.96 63.09
C ARG A 404 64.10 69.48 62.83
N LEU A 405 64.94 68.85 63.64
CA LEU A 405 65.24 67.42 63.56
C LEU A 405 63.99 66.55 63.75
N GLU A 406 63.16 66.85 64.74
CA GLU A 406 61.90 66.11 64.97
C GLU A 406 60.92 66.25 63.80
N LEU A 407 60.80 67.45 63.23
CA LEU A 407 59.95 67.70 62.07
C LEU A 407 60.46 66.93 60.85
N GLU A 408 61.77 66.98 60.60
CA GLU A 408 62.40 66.21 59.53
C GLU A 408 62.19 64.70 59.71
N ASP A 409 62.33 64.15 60.93
CA ASP A 409 62.08 62.73 61.19
C ASP A 409 60.60 62.35 60.96
N LYS A 410 59.66 63.21 61.35
CA LYS A 410 58.23 62.98 61.05
C LYS A 410 57.95 63.04 59.55
N VAL A 411 58.54 63.99 58.82
CA VAL A 411 58.43 64.07 57.36
C VAL A 411 58.99 62.80 56.72
N ARG A 412 60.21 62.39 57.09
CA ARG A 412 60.83 61.13 56.62
C ARG A 412 59.96 59.91 56.91
N HIS A 413 59.31 59.86 58.08
CA HIS A 413 58.40 58.77 58.43
C HIS A 413 57.15 58.72 57.54
N TYR A 414 56.50 59.86 57.31
CA TYR A 414 55.31 59.94 56.45
C TYR A 414 55.65 59.73 54.97
N GLU A 415 56.79 60.22 54.49
CA GLU A 415 57.31 59.92 53.15
C GLU A 415 57.48 58.42 52.96
N LYS A 416 58.11 57.74 53.94
CA LYS A 416 58.28 56.28 53.89
C LYS A 416 56.94 55.54 53.90
N GLN A 417 55.99 55.94 54.75
CA GLN A 417 54.65 55.34 54.74
C GLN A 417 53.94 55.55 53.40
N LEU A 418 54.05 56.76 52.82
CA LEU A 418 53.45 57.07 51.52
C LEU A 418 54.07 56.17 50.43
N ASP A 419 55.39 56.03 50.40
CA ASP A 419 56.09 55.15 49.46
C ASP A 419 55.63 53.68 49.59
N GLU A 420 55.50 53.17 50.83
CA GLU A 420 54.99 51.82 51.08
C GLU A 420 53.55 51.63 50.57
N THR A 421 52.66 52.61 50.79
CA THR A 421 51.28 52.56 50.26
C THR A 421 51.25 52.64 48.73
N VAL A 422 52.10 53.45 48.11
CA VAL A 422 52.21 53.56 46.65
C VAL A 422 52.70 52.25 46.04
N VAL A 423 53.70 51.60 46.65
CA VAL A 423 54.19 50.28 46.20
C VAL A 423 53.10 49.22 46.33
N SER A 424 52.37 49.21 47.45
CA SER A 424 51.24 48.30 47.66
C SER A 424 50.12 48.52 46.63
N CYS A 425 49.76 49.77 46.35
CA CYS A 425 48.75 50.12 45.36
C CYS A 425 49.15 49.72 43.93
N LYS A 426 50.42 49.96 43.55
CA LYS A 426 50.97 49.51 42.25
C LYS A 426 50.92 47.99 42.13
N LYS A 427 51.30 47.26 43.17
CA LYS A 427 51.23 45.79 43.18
C LYS A 427 49.80 45.27 43.07
N ALA A 428 48.85 45.90 43.76
CA ALA A 428 47.43 45.56 43.64
C ALA A 428 46.90 45.82 42.22
N GLN A 429 47.29 46.92 41.60
CA GLN A 429 46.95 47.26 40.21
C GLN A 429 47.50 46.23 39.22
N GLU A 430 48.78 45.85 39.35
CA GLU A 430 49.41 44.83 38.50
C GLU A 430 48.70 43.48 38.63
N ASN A 431 48.37 43.07 39.86
CA ASN A 431 47.64 41.83 40.12
C ASN A 431 46.23 41.83 39.52
N MET A 432 45.51 42.96 39.61
CA MET A 432 44.20 43.11 38.98
C MET A 432 44.30 43.04 37.46
N LYS A 433 45.29 43.70 36.87
CA LYS A 433 45.55 43.66 35.42
C LYS A 433 45.86 42.23 34.95
N GLN A 434 46.73 41.52 35.67
CA GLN A 434 47.07 40.12 35.38
C GLN A 434 45.83 39.21 35.45
N ARG A 435 44.95 39.41 36.45
CA ARG A 435 43.69 38.65 36.55
C ARG A 435 42.78 38.90 35.36
N HIS A 436 42.61 40.16 34.97
CA HIS A 436 41.81 40.50 33.80
C HIS A 436 42.40 39.91 32.52
N GLU A 437 43.72 39.99 32.31
CA GLU A 437 44.37 39.35 31.15
C GLU A 437 44.12 37.84 31.13
N ASN A 438 44.25 37.15 32.27
CA ASN A 438 43.98 35.73 32.37
C ASN A 438 42.50 35.39 32.09
N GLU A 439 41.56 36.16 32.65
CA GLU A 439 40.12 36.02 32.40
C GLU A 439 39.80 36.21 30.92
N THR A 440 40.38 37.24 30.30
CA THR A 440 40.21 37.52 28.87
C THR A 440 40.72 36.35 28.02
N HIS A 441 41.91 35.81 28.32
CA HIS A 441 42.45 34.64 27.62
C HIS A 441 41.55 33.40 27.80
N THR A 442 41.00 33.18 29.00
CA THR A 442 40.06 32.05 29.21
C THR A 442 38.77 32.21 28.42
N LEU A 443 38.21 33.42 28.35
CA LEU A 443 37.01 33.70 27.57
C LEU A 443 37.27 33.61 26.07
N GLU A 444 38.40 34.12 25.59
CA GLU A 444 38.82 33.99 24.19
C GLU A 444 38.99 32.52 23.78
N LYS A 445 39.58 31.71 24.65
CA LYS A 445 39.68 30.26 24.43
C LYS A 445 38.31 29.61 24.35
N GLN A 446 37.41 29.91 25.30
CA GLN A 446 36.03 29.38 25.26
C GLN A 446 35.29 29.81 23.98
N ILE A 447 35.45 31.06 23.54
CA ILE A 447 34.86 31.55 22.29
C ILE A 447 35.43 30.79 21.09
N SER A 448 36.74 30.51 21.08
CA SER A 448 37.38 29.72 20.02
C SER A 448 36.86 28.28 20.02
N ASP A 449 36.76 27.64 21.18
CA ASP A 449 36.28 26.26 21.32
C ASP A 449 34.82 26.16 20.86
N LEU A 450 33.95 27.09 21.28
CA LEU A 450 32.56 27.16 20.83
C LEU A 450 32.44 27.44 19.33
N LYS A 451 33.29 28.28 18.76
CA LYS A 451 33.32 28.52 17.30
C LYS A 451 33.68 27.24 16.52
N ASN A 452 34.63 26.46 17.03
CA ASN A 452 35.00 25.20 16.42
C ASN A 452 33.86 24.18 16.51
N GLU A 453 33.19 24.08 17.66
CA GLU A 453 32.03 23.20 17.84
C GLU A 453 30.86 23.59 16.91
N ILE A 454 30.60 24.88 16.74
CA ILE A 454 29.61 25.38 15.77
C ILE A 454 30.00 24.98 14.33
N ALA A 455 31.27 25.10 13.97
CA ALA A 455 31.75 24.72 12.63
C ALA A 455 31.62 23.20 12.40
N GLU A 456 31.93 22.38 13.39
CA GLU A 456 31.74 20.93 13.32
C GLU A 456 30.25 20.55 13.17
N LEU A 457 29.38 21.14 13.99
CA LEU A 457 27.94 20.91 13.90
C LEU A 457 27.35 21.38 12.57
N GLN A 458 27.83 22.50 12.02
CA GLN A 458 27.45 22.96 10.68
C GLN A 458 27.93 21.99 9.60
N GLY A 459 29.14 21.43 9.72
CA GLY A 459 29.66 20.39 8.85
C GLY A 459 28.81 19.12 8.88
N GLN A 460 28.47 18.63 10.08
CA GLN A 460 27.59 17.46 10.25
C GLN A 460 26.19 17.71 9.67
N ALA A 461 25.62 18.89 9.89
CA ALA A 461 24.33 19.26 9.33
C ALA A 461 24.36 19.33 7.80
N ALA A 462 25.47 19.76 7.19
CA ALA A 462 25.64 19.75 5.74
C ALA A 462 25.68 18.32 5.19
N VAL A 463 26.47 17.43 5.81
CA VAL A 463 26.57 16.01 5.42
C VAL A 463 25.21 15.31 5.56
N LEU A 464 24.47 15.54 6.64
CA LEU A 464 23.13 14.98 6.83
C LEU A 464 22.12 15.47 5.79
N LYS A 465 22.20 16.76 5.39
CA LYS A 465 21.36 17.30 4.32
C LYS A 465 21.68 16.66 2.97
N GLU A 466 22.95 16.45 2.66
CA GLU A 466 23.39 15.79 1.44
C GLU A 466 22.94 14.32 1.40
N ALA A 467 23.16 13.57 2.48
CA ALA A 467 22.69 12.19 2.62
C ALA A 467 21.16 12.08 2.49
N HIS A 468 20.41 13.02 3.08
CA HIS A 468 18.96 13.09 2.92
C HIS A 468 18.56 13.37 1.46
N HIS A 469 19.25 14.28 0.78
CA HIS A 469 18.99 14.58 -0.62
C HIS A 469 19.26 13.35 -1.51
N GLU A 470 20.40 12.69 -1.35
CA GLU A 470 20.73 11.46 -2.08
C GLU A 470 19.71 10.34 -1.83
N ALA A 471 19.29 10.14 -0.57
CA ALA A 471 18.27 9.14 -0.23
C ALA A 471 16.93 9.47 -0.91
N THR A 472 16.56 10.76 -0.99
CA THR A 472 15.35 11.21 -1.67
C THR A 472 15.44 10.95 -3.18
N CYS A 473 16.58 11.25 -3.81
CA CYS A 473 16.82 10.97 -5.22
C CYS A 473 16.75 9.47 -5.53
N ARG A 474 17.41 8.63 -4.71
CA ARG A 474 17.35 7.17 -4.83
C ARG A 474 15.92 6.65 -4.71
N HIS A 475 15.15 7.15 -3.73
CA HIS A 475 13.76 6.76 -3.57
C HIS A 475 12.89 7.15 -4.78
N GLU A 476 13.09 8.33 -5.36
CA GLU A 476 12.39 8.75 -6.58
C GLU A 476 12.75 7.89 -7.78
N GLU A 477 14.02 7.49 -7.93
CA GLU A 477 14.48 6.59 -8.98
C GLU A 477 13.88 5.20 -8.83
N GLU A 478 13.90 4.61 -7.62
CA GLU A 478 13.25 3.34 -7.32
C GLU A 478 11.75 3.39 -7.63
N LYS A 479 11.08 4.48 -7.23
CA LYS A 479 9.65 4.68 -7.53
C LYS A 479 9.39 4.72 -9.04
N LYS A 480 10.22 5.45 -9.81
CA LYS A 480 10.12 5.50 -11.28
C LYS A 480 10.34 4.12 -11.89
N GLN A 481 11.33 3.36 -11.42
CA GLN A 481 11.62 2.00 -11.89
C GLN A 481 10.46 1.04 -11.62
N LEU A 482 9.89 1.08 -10.41
CA LEU A 482 8.72 0.27 -10.05
C LEU A 482 7.50 0.64 -10.90
N GLN A 483 7.31 1.94 -11.17
CA GLN A 483 6.21 2.40 -12.03
C GLN A 483 6.35 1.90 -13.47
N VAL A 484 7.56 1.90 -14.02
CA VAL A 484 7.84 1.34 -15.35
C VAL A 484 7.54 -0.17 -15.36
N LYS A 485 8.05 -0.93 -14.38
CA LYS A 485 7.79 -2.38 -14.27
C LYS A 485 6.29 -2.69 -14.19
N LEU A 486 5.53 -1.90 -13.45
CA LEU A 486 4.09 -2.09 -13.33
C LEU A 486 3.36 -1.84 -14.66
N GLU A 487 3.75 -0.83 -15.43
CA GLU A 487 3.18 -0.60 -16.76
C GLU A 487 3.63 -1.69 -17.77
N GLU A 488 4.86 -2.19 -17.68
CA GLU A 488 5.33 -3.34 -18.47
C GLU A 488 4.52 -4.61 -18.16
N GLU A 489 4.30 -4.95 -16.89
CA GLU A 489 3.47 -6.11 -16.51
C GLU A 489 2.02 -5.95 -16.96
N LYS A 490 1.45 -4.75 -16.82
CA LYS A 490 0.09 -4.44 -17.27
C LYS A 490 -0.06 -4.58 -18.78
N THR A 491 0.89 -4.06 -19.57
CA THR A 491 0.89 -4.22 -21.03
C THR A 491 1.07 -5.68 -21.43
N HIS A 492 1.95 -6.42 -20.75
CA HIS A 492 2.13 -7.85 -20.97
C HIS A 492 0.85 -8.66 -20.69
N LEU A 493 0.16 -8.38 -19.58
CA LEU A 493 -1.12 -9.02 -19.25
C LEU A 493 -2.21 -8.68 -20.26
N GLN A 494 -2.29 -7.43 -20.71
CA GLN A 494 -3.22 -7.02 -21.77
C GLN A 494 -2.96 -7.76 -23.08
N GLU A 495 -1.71 -7.91 -23.47
CA GLU A 495 -1.35 -8.65 -24.68
C GLU A 495 -1.64 -10.15 -24.55
N LYS A 496 -1.34 -10.75 -23.39
CA LYS A 496 -1.68 -12.15 -23.09
C LYS A 496 -3.20 -12.39 -23.19
N LEU A 497 -4.00 -11.49 -22.63
CA LEU A 497 -5.45 -11.56 -22.72
C LEU A 497 -5.94 -11.41 -24.17
N ARG A 498 -5.35 -10.49 -24.94
CA ARG A 498 -5.64 -10.31 -26.37
C ARG A 498 -5.36 -11.59 -27.16
N LEU A 499 -4.20 -12.22 -26.94
CA LEU A 499 -3.80 -13.47 -27.60
C LEU A 499 -4.72 -14.62 -27.22
N GLN A 500 -5.11 -14.75 -25.94
CA GLN A 500 -6.08 -15.76 -25.51
C GLN A 500 -7.42 -15.59 -26.22
N HIS A 501 -7.91 -14.35 -26.33
CA HIS A 501 -9.14 -14.06 -27.03
C HIS A 501 -9.05 -14.38 -28.54
N GLU A 502 -7.92 -14.05 -29.17
CA GLU A 502 -7.68 -14.39 -30.58
C GLU A 502 -7.67 -15.91 -30.80
N MET A 503 -7.05 -16.67 -29.90
CA MET A 503 -7.05 -18.14 -29.96
C MET A 503 -8.45 -18.71 -29.75
N GLU A 504 -9.24 -18.17 -28.83
CA GLU A 504 -10.63 -18.59 -28.62
C GLU A 504 -11.50 -18.30 -29.86
N LEU A 505 -11.34 -17.13 -30.48
CA LEU A 505 -12.03 -16.78 -31.72
C LEU A 505 -11.64 -17.71 -32.87
N LYS A 506 -10.35 -18.03 -33.02
CA LYS A 506 -9.88 -19.02 -34.01
C LYS A 506 -10.47 -20.40 -33.74
N ALA A 507 -10.49 -20.86 -32.49
CA ALA A 507 -11.09 -22.14 -32.12
C ALA A 507 -12.59 -22.17 -32.46
N ARG A 508 -13.35 -21.13 -32.11
CA ARG A 508 -14.78 -21.02 -32.48
C ARG A 508 -14.99 -20.99 -34.00
N LEU A 509 -14.13 -20.27 -34.73
CA LEU A 509 -14.17 -20.26 -36.20
C LEU A 509 -13.97 -21.67 -36.77
N THR A 510 -12.94 -22.39 -36.31
CA THR A 510 -12.68 -23.77 -36.78
C THR A 510 -13.81 -24.73 -36.42
N GLN A 511 -14.41 -24.58 -35.22
CA GLN A 511 -15.55 -25.38 -34.81
C GLN A 511 -16.77 -25.10 -35.71
N ALA A 512 -17.04 -23.83 -36.01
CA ALA A 512 -18.12 -23.43 -36.91
C ALA A 512 -17.89 -23.96 -38.34
N GLN A 513 -16.65 -23.86 -38.86
CA GLN A 513 -16.28 -24.43 -40.15
C GLN A 513 -16.50 -25.95 -40.19
N ALA A 514 -16.05 -26.68 -39.17
CA ALA A 514 -16.25 -28.12 -39.07
C ALA A 514 -17.74 -28.52 -38.91
N SER A 515 -18.59 -27.69 -38.29
CA SER A 515 -20.04 -27.91 -38.31
C SER A 515 -20.64 -27.67 -39.69
N PHE A 516 -20.24 -26.60 -40.38
CA PHE A 516 -20.70 -26.34 -41.75
C PHE A 516 -20.28 -27.44 -42.73
N GLU A 517 -19.07 -27.98 -42.60
CA GLU A 517 -18.59 -29.09 -43.42
C GLU A 517 -19.40 -30.37 -43.14
N ARG A 518 -19.67 -30.69 -41.88
CA ARG A 518 -20.54 -31.82 -41.52
C ARG A 518 -21.97 -31.65 -42.02
N GLU A 519 -22.55 -30.46 -41.94
CA GLU A 519 -23.87 -30.20 -42.52
C GLU A 519 -23.85 -30.34 -44.04
N ARG A 520 -22.81 -29.84 -44.73
CA ARG A 520 -22.65 -30.02 -46.17
C ARG A 520 -22.51 -31.49 -46.56
N GLU A 521 -21.72 -32.26 -45.83
CA GLU A 521 -21.59 -33.72 -46.04
C GLU A 521 -22.90 -34.44 -45.75
N GLY A 522 -23.63 -34.04 -44.70
CA GLY A 522 -24.97 -34.56 -44.40
C GLY A 522 -25.97 -34.27 -45.51
N LEU A 523 -25.95 -33.06 -46.08
CA LEU A 523 -26.77 -32.69 -47.24
C LEU A 523 -26.37 -33.45 -48.51
N GLN A 524 -25.07 -33.65 -48.75
CA GLN A 524 -24.59 -34.47 -49.88
C GLN A 524 -24.98 -35.94 -49.73
N SER A 525 -24.87 -36.50 -48.52
CA SER A 525 -25.32 -37.86 -48.21
C SER A 525 -26.83 -37.98 -48.38
N SER A 526 -27.60 -36.99 -47.91
CA SER A 526 -29.06 -36.92 -48.12
C SER A 526 -29.40 -36.86 -49.61
N ALA A 527 -28.74 -35.99 -50.39
CA ALA A 527 -28.96 -35.88 -51.83
C ALA A 527 -28.61 -37.19 -52.57
N TRP A 528 -27.54 -37.87 -52.16
CA TRP A 528 -27.18 -39.19 -52.69
C TRP A 528 -28.24 -40.26 -52.36
N THR A 529 -28.77 -40.26 -51.13
CA THR A 529 -29.87 -41.16 -50.77
C THR A 529 -31.15 -40.84 -51.53
N GLU A 530 -31.49 -39.56 -51.73
CA GLU A 530 -32.63 -39.13 -52.53
C GLU A 530 -32.47 -39.52 -54.01
N GLU A 531 -31.28 -39.39 -54.58
CA GLU A 531 -30.99 -39.82 -55.94
C GLU A 531 -31.08 -41.33 -56.10
N LYS A 532 -30.60 -42.11 -55.12
CA LYS A 532 -30.75 -43.57 -55.12
C LYS A 532 -32.21 -44.00 -54.98
N VAL A 533 -32.98 -43.35 -54.11
CA VAL A 533 -34.44 -43.57 -53.99
C VAL A 533 -35.13 -43.22 -55.30
N ARG A 534 -34.80 -42.07 -55.93
CA ARG A 534 -35.33 -41.69 -57.24
C ARG A 534 -35.00 -42.71 -58.32
N GLY A 535 -33.78 -43.24 -58.35
CA GLY A 535 -33.37 -44.30 -59.28
C GLY A 535 -34.20 -45.57 -59.09
N LEU A 536 -34.36 -46.05 -57.86
CA LEU A 536 -35.21 -47.21 -57.56
C LEU A 536 -36.68 -46.97 -57.92
N THR A 537 -37.19 -45.76 -57.70
CA THR A 537 -38.56 -45.39 -58.12
C THR A 537 -38.69 -45.41 -59.64
N GLN A 538 -37.70 -44.90 -60.38
CA GLN A 538 -37.70 -44.94 -61.85
C GLN A 538 -37.60 -46.38 -62.40
N GLU A 539 -36.78 -47.23 -61.78
CA GLU A 539 -36.69 -48.66 -62.14
C GLU A 539 -38.02 -49.38 -61.88
N LEU A 540 -38.69 -49.08 -60.76
CA LEU A 540 -40.01 -49.63 -60.44
C LEU A 540 -41.09 -49.12 -61.42
N GLU A 541 -41.05 -47.83 -61.77
CA GLU A 541 -41.93 -47.24 -62.79
C GLU A 541 -41.70 -47.90 -64.16
N GLN A 542 -40.45 -48.07 -64.59
CA GLN A 542 -40.12 -48.78 -65.84
C GLN A 542 -40.62 -50.22 -65.82
N PHE A 543 -40.41 -50.95 -64.73
CA PHE A 543 -40.93 -52.30 -64.57
C PHE A 543 -42.46 -52.35 -64.66
N HIS A 544 -43.17 -51.43 -64.01
CA HIS A 544 -44.63 -51.32 -64.15
C HIS A 544 -45.05 -50.97 -65.58
N GLN A 545 -44.30 -50.12 -66.26
CA GLN A 545 -44.58 -49.71 -67.64
C GLN A 545 -44.34 -50.86 -68.62
N GLU A 546 -43.29 -51.66 -68.43
CA GLU A 546 -43.01 -52.89 -69.17
C GLU A 546 -44.06 -53.97 -68.91
N GLN A 547 -44.54 -54.11 -67.68
CA GLN A 547 -45.65 -55.01 -67.40
C GLN A 547 -46.93 -54.56 -68.11
N LEU A 548 -47.24 -53.26 -68.08
CA LEU A 548 -48.38 -52.68 -68.78
C LEU A 548 -48.27 -52.87 -70.30
N THR A 549 -47.10 -52.62 -70.90
CA THR A 549 -46.91 -52.85 -72.34
C THR A 549 -47.02 -54.33 -72.68
N SER A 550 -46.43 -55.24 -71.90
CA SER A 550 -46.58 -56.69 -72.15
C SER A 550 -48.04 -57.15 -72.03
N LEU A 551 -48.80 -56.58 -71.09
CA LEU A 551 -50.22 -56.89 -70.91
C LEU A 551 -51.04 -56.36 -72.09
N VAL A 552 -50.72 -55.15 -72.57
CA VAL A 552 -51.33 -54.58 -73.78
C VAL A 552 -51.00 -55.43 -74.99
N GLU A 553 -49.74 -55.85 -75.17
CA GLU A 553 -49.31 -56.72 -76.27
C GLU A 553 -50.04 -58.07 -76.25
N LYS A 554 -50.15 -58.72 -75.09
CA LYS A 554 -50.95 -59.94 -74.92
C LYS A 554 -52.41 -59.71 -75.30
N HIS A 555 -53.02 -58.62 -74.81
CA HIS A 555 -54.39 -58.29 -75.19
C HIS A 555 -54.55 -57.97 -76.68
N THR A 556 -53.54 -57.39 -77.33
CA THR A 556 -53.58 -57.18 -78.78
C THR A 556 -53.48 -58.49 -79.54
N LEU A 557 -52.61 -59.41 -79.12
CA LEU A 557 -52.49 -60.75 -79.71
C LEU A 557 -53.79 -61.55 -79.53
N GLU A 558 -54.36 -61.57 -78.32
CA GLU A 558 -55.67 -62.19 -78.07
C GLU A 558 -56.77 -61.59 -78.94
N LYS A 559 -56.79 -60.26 -79.12
CA LYS A 559 -57.74 -59.59 -80.03
C LYS A 559 -57.52 -59.99 -81.48
N GLU A 560 -56.29 -60.15 -81.93
CA GLU A 560 -55.97 -60.60 -83.29
C GLU A 560 -56.32 -62.07 -83.52
N GLU A 561 -56.04 -62.94 -82.55
CA GLU A 561 -56.45 -64.34 -82.55
C GLU A 561 -57.97 -64.47 -82.60
N LEU A 562 -58.71 -63.75 -81.74
CA LEU A 562 -60.18 -63.71 -81.77
C LEU A 562 -60.71 -63.18 -83.11
N ARG A 563 -60.08 -62.17 -83.70
CA ARG A 563 -60.45 -61.67 -85.04
C ARG A 563 -60.21 -62.72 -86.12
N LYS A 564 -59.11 -63.46 -86.03
CA LYS A 564 -58.76 -64.53 -86.97
C LYS A 564 -59.74 -65.70 -86.84
N GLU A 565 -60.07 -66.13 -85.62
CA GLU A 565 -61.10 -67.13 -85.37
C GLU A 565 -62.47 -66.70 -85.89
N LEU A 566 -62.84 -65.43 -85.70
CA LEU A 566 -64.09 -64.88 -86.23
C LEU A 566 -64.10 -64.88 -87.76
N LEU A 567 -62.98 -64.52 -88.40
CA LEU A 567 -62.81 -64.57 -89.85
C LEU A 567 -62.86 -66.00 -90.40
N GLU A 568 -62.20 -66.95 -89.74
CA GLU A 568 -62.24 -68.36 -90.10
C GLU A 568 -63.65 -68.95 -89.93
N LYS A 569 -64.37 -68.55 -88.89
CA LYS A 569 -65.78 -68.91 -88.70
C LYS A 569 -66.64 -68.35 -89.82
N HIS A 570 -66.47 -67.08 -90.17
CA HIS A 570 -67.19 -66.45 -91.27
C HIS A 570 -66.87 -67.10 -92.64
N GLN A 571 -65.61 -67.49 -92.87
CA GLN A 571 -65.22 -68.24 -94.07
C GLN A 571 -65.86 -69.64 -94.11
N ARG A 572 -65.94 -70.34 -92.97
CA ARG A 572 -66.67 -71.61 -92.86
C ARG A 572 -68.15 -71.43 -93.16
N GLU A 573 -68.81 -70.43 -92.57
CA GLU A 573 -70.21 -70.11 -92.83
C GLU A 573 -70.45 -69.76 -94.32
N LEU A 574 -69.52 -69.04 -94.95
CA LEU A 574 -69.55 -68.77 -96.40
C LEU A 574 -69.36 -70.03 -97.26
N GLN A 575 -68.48 -70.96 -96.84
CA GLN A 575 -68.29 -72.24 -97.53
C GLN A 575 -69.50 -73.17 -97.36
N GLU A 576 -70.08 -73.24 -96.16
CA GLU A 576 -71.32 -73.96 -95.89
C GLU A 576 -72.48 -73.37 -96.69
N GLY A 577 -72.63 -72.04 -96.75
CA GLY A 577 -73.63 -71.38 -97.59
C GLY A 577 -73.43 -71.63 -99.09
N ARG A 578 -72.18 -71.72 -99.57
CA ARG A 578 -71.88 -72.11 -100.95
C ARG A 578 -72.24 -73.57 -101.21
N TYR A 579 -71.92 -74.47 -100.29
CA TYR A 579 -72.27 -75.89 -100.38
C TYR A 579 -73.78 -76.11 -100.38
N GLU A 580 -74.53 -75.40 -99.52
CA GLU A 580 -75.99 -75.44 -99.53
C GLU A 580 -76.58 -74.83 -100.82
N SER A 581 -76.02 -73.73 -101.32
CA SER A 581 -76.43 -73.16 -102.61
C SER A 581 -76.18 -74.11 -103.78
N GLU A 582 -75.03 -74.82 -103.82
CA GLU A 582 -74.74 -75.84 -104.83
C GLU A 582 -75.68 -77.04 -104.73
N LYS A 583 -76.03 -77.47 -103.52
CA LYS A 583 -77.02 -78.52 -103.28
C LYS A 583 -78.42 -78.12 -103.78
N LEU A 584 -78.87 -76.90 -103.47
CA LEU A 584 -80.13 -76.36 -103.98
C LEU A 584 -80.14 -76.17 -105.51
N GLN A 585 -78.98 -75.89 -106.10
CA GLN A 585 -78.81 -75.78 -107.54
C GLN A 585 -78.86 -77.16 -108.22
N GLN A 586 -78.30 -78.20 -107.60
CA GLN A 586 -78.44 -79.59 -108.03
C GLN A 586 -79.89 -80.08 -107.90
N GLU A 587 -80.58 -79.81 -106.80
CA GLU A 587 -82.01 -80.12 -106.64
C GLU A 587 -82.87 -79.41 -107.69
N ASN A 588 -82.58 -78.14 -108.02
CA ASN A 588 -83.26 -77.44 -109.12
C ASN A 588 -82.98 -78.08 -110.49
N SER A 589 -81.77 -78.59 -110.73
CA SER A 589 -81.46 -79.33 -111.97
C SER A 589 -82.24 -80.65 -112.06
N ILE A 590 -82.42 -81.34 -110.93
CA ILE A 590 -83.19 -82.58 -110.85
C ILE A 590 -84.67 -82.29 -111.12
N LEU A 591 -85.24 -81.27 -110.46
CA LEU A 591 -86.63 -80.85 -110.66
C LEU A 591 -86.90 -80.38 -112.09
N ARG A 592 -85.95 -79.69 -112.74
CA ARG A 592 -86.08 -79.34 -114.17
C ARG A 592 -86.09 -80.56 -115.07
N ASN A 593 -85.26 -81.56 -114.79
CA ASN A 593 -85.22 -82.80 -115.57
C ASN A 593 -86.52 -83.62 -115.38
N GLU A 594 -87.11 -83.60 -114.18
CA GLU A 594 -88.38 -84.26 -113.88
C GLU A 594 -89.58 -83.58 -114.56
N ILE A 595 -89.55 -82.25 -114.70
CA ILE A 595 -90.55 -81.49 -115.48
C ILE A 595 -90.43 -81.82 -116.98
N THR A 596 -89.22 -82.01 -117.52
CA THR A 596 -89.05 -82.41 -118.92
C THR A 596 -89.54 -83.84 -119.19
N THR A 597 -89.31 -84.79 -118.28
CA THR A 597 -89.82 -86.16 -118.43
C THR A 597 -91.35 -86.25 -118.35
N LEU A 598 -91.98 -85.46 -117.47
CA LEU A 598 -93.45 -85.41 -117.38
C LEU A 598 -94.11 -84.80 -118.63
N ASN A 599 -93.46 -83.85 -119.30
CA ASN A 599 -93.94 -83.29 -120.57
C ASN A 599 -93.82 -84.27 -121.76
N GLU A 600 -92.79 -85.13 -121.74
CA GLU A 600 -92.63 -86.20 -122.74
C GLU A 600 -93.66 -87.34 -122.52
N GLU A 601 -94.01 -87.65 -121.27
CA GLU A 601 -95.03 -88.64 -120.91
C GLU A 601 -96.47 -88.18 -121.24
N ASP A 602 -96.77 -86.88 -121.13
CA ASP A 602 -98.08 -86.31 -121.50
C ASP A 602 -98.28 -86.25 -123.02
N SER A 603 -97.20 -86.07 -123.79
CA SER A 603 -97.21 -86.16 -125.26
C SER A 603 -97.42 -87.60 -125.75
N ILE A 604 -96.92 -88.61 -125.03
CA ILE A 604 -97.08 -90.04 -125.39
C ILE A 604 -98.47 -90.57 -124.98
N SER A 605 -99.08 -89.99 -123.94
CA SER A 605 -100.42 -90.36 -123.47
C SER A 605 -101.54 -89.87 -124.40
N ASN A 606 -101.38 -88.70 -125.04
CA ASN A 606 -102.34 -88.18 -126.03
C ASN A 606 -102.35 -88.97 -127.36
N LEU A 607 -101.24 -89.61 -127.74
CA LEU A 607 -101.15 -90.45 -128.96
C LEU A 607 -101.77 -91.86 -128.80
N LYS A 608 -101.95 -92.35 -127.55
CA LYS A 608 -102.56 -93.66 -127.26
C LYS A 608 -104.09 -93.64 -127.09
N LEU A 609 -104.72 -92.48 -126.87
CA LEU A 609 -106.18 -92.35 -126.81
C LEU A 609 -106.85 -92.25 -128.20
N GLY A 610 -106.12 -91.79 -129.22
CA GLY A 610 -106.63 -91.71 -130.60
C GLY A 610 -106.73 -93.06 -131.31
N THR A 611 -105.99 -94.09 -130.87
CA THR A 611 -105.95 -95.43 -131.49
C THR A 611 -106.95 -96.42 -130.87
N LEU A 612 -107.44 -96.15 -129.65
CA LEU A 612 -108.43 -97.01 -128.98
C LEU A 612 -109.87 -96.77 -129.44
N ASN A 613 -110.20 -95.56 -129.91
CA ASN A 613 -111.57 -95.21 -130.32
C ASN A 613 -111.94 -95.76 -131.71
N GLY A 614 -110.97 -96.05 -132.57
CA GLY A 614 -111.20 -96.70 -133.87
C GLY A 614 -111.45 -98.22 -133.76
N SER A 615 -110.98 -98.85 -132.66
CA SER A 615 -111.13 -100.30 -132.43
C SER A 615 -112.47 -100.67 -131.77
N GLN A 616 -113.23 -99.69 -131.27
CA GLN A 616 -114.54 -99.91 -130.63
C GLN A 616 -115.69 -99.93 -131.66
N GLU A 617 -115.55 -99.22 -132.78
CA GLU A 617 -116.55 -99.18 -133.87
C GLU A 617 -116.61 -100.51 -134.66
N GLU A 618 -115.49 -101.23 -134.82
CA GLU A 618 -115.44 -102.53 -135.52
C GLU A 618 -116.03 -103.70 -134.71
N MET A 619 -116.00 -103.63 -133.37
CA MET A 619 -116.59 -104.64 -132.49
C MET A 619 -118.13 -104.57 -132.48
N TRP A 620 -118.70 -103.37 -132.65
CA TRP A 620 -120.16 -103.20 -132.65
C TRP A 620 -120.81 -103.84 -133.89
N GLN A 621 -120.20 -103.74 -135.07
CA GLN A 621 -120.70 -104.41 -136.28
C GLN A 621 -120.65 -105.95 -136.20
N LYS A 622 -119.70 -106.52 -135.46
CA LYS A 622 -119.59 -107.97 -135.23
C LYS A 622 -120.65 -108.51 -134.26
N THR A 623 -121.21 -107.65 -133.41
CA THR A 623 -122.20 -108.09 -132.42
C THR A 623 -123.63 -108.12 -133.01
N GLU A 624 -123.90 -107.27 -134.01
CA GLU A 624 -125.18 -107.24 -134.72
C GLU A 624 -125.38 -108.46 -135.65
N THR A 625 -124.27 -109.00 -136.19
CA THR A 625 -124.29 -110.19 -137.06
C THR A 625 -124.56 -111.48 -136.28
N VAL A 626 -124.00 -111.64 -135.07
CA VAL A 626 -124.23 -112.81 -134.21
C VAL A 626 -125.68 -112.88 -133.69
N LYS A 627 -126.35 -111.74 -133.52
CA LYS A 627 -127.77 -111.72 -133.12
C LYS A 627 -128.71 -112.24 -134.21
N GLN A 628 -128.40 -112.00 -135.49
CA GLN A 628 -129.20 -112.52 -136.59
C GLN A 628 -129.03 -114.03 -136.79
N GLU A 629 -127.85 -114.59 -136.50
CA GLU A 629 -127.64 -116.05 -136.56
C GLU A 629 -128.34 -116.81 -135.42
N ASN A 630 -128.38 -116.25 -134.20
CA ASN A 630 -129.10 -116.89 -133.10
C ASN A 630 -130.63 -116.91 -133.30
N ALA A 631 -131.18 -115.89 -133.97
CA ALA A 631 -132.60 -115.88 -134.36
C ALA A 631 -132.94 -117.00 -135.38
N ALA A 632 -131.97 -117.48 -136.16
CA ALA A 632 -132.17 -118.59 -137.10
C ALA A 632 -132.10 -119.96 -136.40
N VAL A 633 -131.22 -120.14 -135.41
CA VAL A 633 -131.07 -121.41 -134.67
C VAL A 633 -132.28 -121.69 -133.77
N GLN A 634 -132.85 -120.67 -133.13
CA GLN A 634 -134.01 -120.89 -132.26
C GLN A 634 -135.30 -121.19 -133.04
N LYS A 635 -135.40 -120.70 -134.29
CA LYS A 635 -136.46 -121.08 -135.23
C LYS A 635 -136.33 -122.53 -135.75
N MET A 636 -135.13 -123.10 -135.68
CA MET A 636 -134.92 -124.53 -136.00
C MET A 636 -135.34 -125.43 -134.81
N VAL A 637 -135.25 -124.93 -133.57
CA VAL A 637 -135.70 -125.66 -132.37
C VAL A 637 -137.23 -125.67 -132.23
N GLU A 638 -137.95 -124.73 -132.84
CA GLU A 638 -139.42 -124.81 -132.98
C GLU A 638 -139.91 -126.02 -133.81
N ASN A 639 -139.08 -126.68 -134.60
CA ASN A 639 -139.52 -127.76 -135.50
C ASN A 639 -139.29 -129.20 -134.98
N LEU A 640 -138.42 -129.42 -133.98
CA LEU A 640 -138.07 -130.78 -133.52
C LEU A 640 -138.78 -131.25 -132.23
N LYS A 641 -139.60 -130.42 -131.60
CA LYS A 641 -140.46 -130.82 -130.45
C LYS A 641 -141.97 -130.83 -130.76
N LYS A 642 -142.34 -130.93 -132.04
CA LYS A 642 -143.70 -131.31 -132.51
C LYS A 642 -143.85 -132.80 -132.86
N GLN A 643 -142.94 -133.65 -132.37
CA GLN A 643 -143.14 -135.11 -132.32
C GLN A 643 -142.83 -135.64 -130.90
N ASN A 644 -143.60 -135.13 -129.94
CA ASN A 644 -144.51 -135.91 -129.10
C ASN A 644 -145.57 -134.99 -128.51
#